data_AF-A0A3N9UZU1-F1
#
_entry.id   AF-A0A3N9UZU1-F1
#
_cell.length_a   1.000
_cell.length_b   1.000
_cell.length_c   1.000
_cell.angle_alpha   90.00
_cell.angle_beta   90.00
_cell.angle_gamma   90.00
#
_symmetry.space_group_name_H-M   'P 1'
#
loop_
_entity.id
_entity.type
_entity.pdbx_description
1 polymer ?
#
loop_
_entity_poly.entity_id
_entity_poly.type
_entity_poly.pdbx_seq_one_letter_code
_entity_poly.pdbx_strand_id
1 'polypeptide(L)'
;VTSHHGSLSKEQRLSAENRLKEGQLKALVATASLELGIDVGEVDLVCQLGSTGSIAGFLQRVGRSGHFAGGLPKGRLFPTSRDDLIECIALIDAVRRGDLDRLELPAQPLDVLAQQIVAMLACEDFGEDELYRTVIRAWPYRNLARADFDAVVRMLAEGYATRRGQRGAYLHRDGIHRRLRARKGARLTAVTCGGAIPDNAEYKVILEPQGEFIGTVDEDFAIESMAGDIFQLGNASWKVLRLEGGTLRVEDAHHQPPSIPFWFGEAPGRTWELSAAVAQVRRELETRLPDFTNPGGPPDIKSALAWLVDDVGIGPAAAEQAVNYLAAARLTLGALPTLDTVIFERFFDEAGGMQFIIHAPFGSRVNRGWGLALRKRFCRSFNFELQAAATENALILSLGTSQSFDLADVARYLNVNTVRDILVQALLDAPMFTVRWRWNAVCSLALRRFQSGRKTPPYLLRMQAEDLVTAVFPDQLACLENIVGDREIPDHPLVNQTIGDCLTEAMDIDRLTRIIGDIERGDIRVICRDLVEPSPLAAEIVNSRAYTFLDGAPLEERRTRAVASRRWLDPTEAGDLGRLDPAAIRRVREEAWPEAVSADELHDALMTAGFLLPDEAQPGWTVFFQTLALQDRAAEIRWPDEASLWLAAERLPQFVAVYPSLEVLGRSPSEAEVIEGNRAGFDSAQPAQPYCLTNPAIWQRLPCEFTDQSWTPEEALKEILRGRLGCTGPTTADHIASQLLLPALRVEQTLLALQTEGFVLHGHFSTGQAEEWCERRLLARIHRYTLNRLRQEIEPVATGDFMRFLFRWQHVHPETRQQGPQALAAMLTQLEGFEAPAAAWEGDILPTRLQDYDPAWLDSLCLSGKTAWTRLSAGSAGLNPVKSSPLSLIGRRHFGYWGQFGTPGDR
;
A
#
# COMPACT_ATOMS: atom_id res chain seq x y z
N VAL A 1 1.16 26.78 24.94
CA VAL A 1 0.60 25.92 23.86
C VAL A 1 -0.45 25.03 24.50
N THR A 2 -1.60 24.81 23.85
CA THR A 2 -2.63 23.86 24.31
C THR A 2 -3.22 23.08 23.13
N SER A 3 -3.95 22.00 23.40
CA SER A 3 -4.65 21.20 22.39
C SER A 3 -6.15 21.53 22.32
N HIS A 4 -6.77 21.26 21.16
CA HIS A 4 -8.21 21.40 20.93
C HIS A 4 -8.72 20.30 19.99
N HIS A 5 -9.51 19.37 20.51
CA HIS A 5 -10.12 18.29 19.72
C HIS A 5 -11.46 17.88 20.32
N GLY A 6 -12.30 17.20 19.53
CA GLY A 6 -13.69 16.88 19.90
C GLY A 6 -13.83 16.03 21.16
N SER A 7 -12.82 15.24 21.50
CA SER A 7 -12.79 14.38 22.69
C SER A 7 -12.55 15.12 24.01
N LEU A 8 -12.20 16.42 23.98
CA LEU A 8 -12.09 17.24 25.18
C LEU A 8 -13.46 17.74 25.66
N SER A 9 -13.61 17.94 26.97
CA SER A 9 -14.81 18.52 27.56
C SER A 9 -15.10 19.91 26.98
N LYS A 10 -16.39 20.31 27.01
CA LYS A 10 -16.84 21.61 26.49
C LYS A 10 -16.14 22.75 27.24
N GLU A 11 -16.01 22.61 28.55
CA GLU A 11 -15.40 23.58 29.44
C GLU A 11 -13.92 23.80 29.09
N GLN A 12 -13.17 22.73 28.84
CA GLN A 12 -11.76 22.80 28.43
C GLN A 12 -11.60 23.44 27.04
N ARG A 13 -12.46 23.08 26.08
CA ARG A 13 -12.45 23.68 24.74
C ARG A 13 -12.72 25.17 24.77
N LEU A 14 -13.78 25.59 25.45
CA LEU A 14 -14.13 27.01 25.59
C LEU A 14 -13.04 27.81 26.31
N SER A 15 -12.40 27.23 27.34
CA SER A 15 -11.25 27.83 28.00
C SER A 15 -10.09 28.02 27.03
N ALA A 16 -9.75 27.02 26.21
CA ALA A 16 -8.71 27.14 25.21
C ALA A 16 -9.03 28.21 24.15
N GLU A 17 -10.27 28.26 23.65
CA GLU A 17 -10.74 29.28 22.70
C GLU A 17 -10.63 30.70 23.29
N ASN A 18 -11.10 30.93 24.51
CA ASN A 18 -11.06 32.25 25.15
C ASN A 18 -9.62 32.69 25.43
N ARG A 19 -8.77 31.78 25.92
CA ARG A 19 -7.35 32.09 26.16
C ARG A 19 -6.58 32.40 24.87
N LEU A 20 -6.98 31.84 23.74
CA LEU A 20 -6.43 32.20 22.44
C LEU A 20 -6.89 33.59 22.02
N LYS A 21 -8.19 33.87 22.13
CA LYS A 21 -8.77 35.20 21.82
C LYS A 21 -8.15 36.33 22.63
N GLU A 22 -7.90 36.08 23.91
CA GLU A 22 -7.31 37.06 24.83
C GLU A 22 -5.77 37.19 24.66
N GLY A 23 -5.16 36.45 23.73
CA GLY A 23 -3.72 36.48 23.49
C GLY A 23 -2.87 35.82 24.59
N GLN A 24 -3.49 35.11 25.54
CA GLN A 24 -2.82 34.39 26.61
C GLN A 24 -2.11 33.12 26.11
N LEU A 25 -2.53 32.58 24.96
CA LEU A 25 -1.91 31.44 24.30
C LEU A 25 -1.11 31.89 23.07
N LYS A 26 0.16 31.49 23.03
CA LYS A 26 1.02 31.69 21.85
C LYS A 26 0.75 30.73 20.69
N ALA A 27 0.16 29.56 20.97
CA ALA A 27 -0.20 28.57 19.96
C ALA A 27 -1.27 27.62 20.48
N LEU A 28 -2.12 27.16 19.56
CA LEU A 28 -3.19 26.18 19.77
C LEU A 28 -3.06 25.09 18.71
N VAL A 29 -2.97 23.82 19.14
CA VAL A 29 -2.91 22.66 18.25
C VAL A 29 -4.30 22.07 18.15
N ALA A 30 -4.90 22.09 16.96
CA ALA A 30 -6.29 21.67 16.78
C ALA A 30 -6.47 20.66 15.65
N THR A 31 -7.51 19.83 15.78
CA THR A 31 -8.05 19.02 14.68
C THR A 31 -9.02 19.86 13.83
N ALA A 32 -9.83 19.22 12.97
CA ALA A 32 -10.91 19.87 12.23
C ALA A 32 -11.97 20.60 13.11
N SER A 33 -11.88 20.46 14.44
CA SER A 33 -12.75 21.15 15.40
C SER A 33 -12.71 22.69 15.34
N LEU A 34 -11.65 23.29 14.79
CA LEU A 34 -11.55 24.74 14.56
C LEU A 34 -11.56 25.11 13.06
N GLU A 35 -11.95 24.19 12.19
CA GLU A 35 -11.99 24.43 10.74
C GLU A 35 -13.17 25.32 10.33
N LEU A 36 -14.34 25.10 10.96
CA LEU A 36 -15.54 25.91 10.75
C LEU A 36 -15.42 27.29 11.36
N GLY A 37 -16.18 28.25 10.82
CA GLY A 37 -16.10 29.70 11.03
C GLY A 37 -16.34 30.27 12.43
N ILE A 38 -15.79 29.63 13.47
CA ILE A 38 -15.67 30.22 14.80
C ILE A 38 -14.64 31.35 14.74
N ASP A 39 -15.03 32.50 15.28
CA ASP A 39 -14.10 33.56 15.59
C ASP A 39 -13.20 33.06 16.72
N VAL A 40 -11.91 32.93 16.47
CA VAL A 40 -10.87 32.52 17.44
C VAL A 40 -9.92 33.68 17.79
N GLY A 41 -10.27 34.91 17.40
CA GLY A 41 -9.45 36.10 17.61
C GLY A 41 -8.37 36.32 16.54
N GLU A 42 -7.38 37.15 16.86
CA GLU A 42 -6.30 37.51 15.94
C GLU A 42 -5.24 36.40 15.87
N VAL A 43 -5.43 35.47 14.93
CA VAL A 43 -4.40 34.49 14.55
C VAL A 43 -3.61 35.04 13.36
N ASP A 44 -2.30 35.10 13.49
CA ASP A 44 -1.39 35.65 12.47
C ASP A 44 -0.79 34.57 11.56
N LEU A 45 -0.76 33.30 11.99
CA LEU A 45 -0.20 32.18 11.25
C LEU A 45 -0.94 30.86 11.52
N VAL A 46 -1.23 30.11 10.46
CA VAL A 46 -1.68 28.71 10.54
C VAL A 46 -0.56 27.79 10.08
N CYS A 47 -0.21 26.81 10.91
CA CYS A 47 0.70 25.73 10.55
C CYS A 47 -0.11 24.45 10.34
N GLN A 48 -0.23 24.00 9.09
CA GLN A 48 -0.92 22.77 8.73
C GLN A 48 0.09 21.62 8.66
N LEU A 49 -0.14 20.57 9.44
CA LEU A 49 0.68 19.35 9.47
C LEU A 49 0.03 18.31 8.55
N GLY A 50 0.73 17.96 7.48
CA GLY A 50 0.25 17.11 6.39
C GLY A 50 -0.93 17.66 5.59
N SER A 51 -1.31 16.95 4.53
CA SER A 51 -2.46 17.30 3.70
C SER A 51 -3.78 17.25 4.48
N THR A 52 -4.73 18.08 4.07
CA THR A 52 -6.11 18.08 4.55
C THR A 52 -7.01 17.10 3.81
N GLY A 53 -6.51 16.47 2.73
CA GLY A 53 -7.29 15.61 1.83
C GLY A 53 -8.32 16.35 0.97
N SER A 54 -8.51 17.66 1.17
CA SER A 54 -9.43 18.52 0.41
C SER A 54 -8.87 19.93 0.28
N ILE A 55 -9.07 20.54 -0.89
CA ILE A 55 -8.65 21.92 -1.19
C ILE A 55 -9.45 22.91 -0.33
N ALA A 56 -10.76 22.71 -0.22
CA ALA A 56 -11.67 23.54 0.56
C ALA A 56 -11.33 23.50 2.06
N GLY A 57 -11.02 22.31 2.61
CA GLY A 57 -10.62 22.17 4.00
C GLY A 57 -9.32 22.92 4.30
N PHE A 58 -8.34 22.89 3.38
CA PHE A 58 -7.12 23.68 3.50
C PHE A 58 -7.38 25.19 3.51
N LEU A 59 -8.19 25.68 2.58
CA LEU A 59 -8.55 27.09 2.50
C LEU A 59 -9.31 27.58 3.75
N GLN A 60 -10.22 26.76 4.30
CA GLN A 60 -10.93 27.09 5.53
C GLN A 60 -9.99 27.20 6.73
N ARG A 61 -9.03 26.29 6.84
CA ARG A 61 -8.02 26.28 7.91
C ARG A 61 -7.07 27.45 7.80
N VAL A 62 -6.45 27.66 6.64
CA VAL A 62 -5.52 28.79 6.43
C VAL A 62 -6.24 30.12 6.56
N GLY A 63 -7.51 30.19 6.14
CA GLY A 63 -8.36 31.36 6.30
C GLY A 63 -8.59 31.77 7.77
N ARG A 64 -8.27 30.93 8.76
CA ARG A 64 -8.28 31.33 10.18
C ARG A 64 -7.19 32.36 10.50
N SER A 65 -6.09 32.39 9.75
CA SER A 65 -5.06 33.43 9.86
C SER A 65 -5.52 34.70 9.14
N GLY A 66 -5.30 35.86 9.77
CA GLY A 66 -5.65 37.15 9.17
C GLY A 66 -7.14 37.29 8.86
N HIS A 67 -8.01 36.68 9.69
CA HIS A 67 -9.46 36.57 9.47
C HIS A 67 -10.20 37.89 9.76
N PHE A 68 -9.89 38.92 8.96
CA PHE A 68 -10.59 40.23 8.94
C PHE A 68 -10.63 40.77 7.50
N ALA A 69 -11.52 41.73 7.23
CA ALA A 69 -11.65 42.30 5.89
C ALA A 69 -10.34 42.98 5.44
N GLY A 70 -9.78 42.51 4.31
CA GLY A 70 -8.48 42.98 3.79
C GLY A 70 -7.26 42.32 4.44
N GLY A 71 -7.45 41.39 5.38
CA GLY A 71 -6.38 40.58 5.94
C GLY A 71 -5.81 39.61 4.89
N LEU A 72 -4.52 39.33 4.98
CA LEU A 72 -3.83 38.36 4.13
C LEU A 72 -3.60 37.07 4.94
N PRO A 73 -4.30 35.97 4.61
CA PRO A 73 -4.10 34.70 5.29
C PRO A 73 -2.68 34.17 5.12
N LYS A 74 -2.07 33.71 6.20
CA LYS A 74 -0.73 33.10 6.19
C LYS A 74 -0.81 31.66 6.66
N GLY A 75 -0.48 30.75 5.75
CA GLY A 75 -0.38 29.32 6.00
C GLY A 75 1.04 28.81 5.76
N ARG A 76 1.50 27.87 6.60
CA ARG A 76 2.69 27.05 6.34
C ARG A 76 2.29 25.58 6.37
N LEU A 77 2.69 24.84 5.34
CA LEU A 77 2.35 23.44 5.17
C LEU A 77 3.60 22.59 5.46
N PHE A 78 3.46 21.61 6.34
CA PHE A 78 4.56 20.73 6.77
C PHE A 78 4.21 19.28 6.43
N PRO A 79 4.74 18.73 5.32
CA PRO A 79 4.52 17.34 4.95
C PRO A 79 5.09 16.38 5.98
N THR A 80 4.41 15.25 6.17
CA THR A 80 4.78 14.19 7.12
C THR A 80 5.48 12.99 6.46
N SER A 81 5.38 12.88 5.13
CA SER A 81 6.04 11.87 4.31
C SER A 81 6.39 12.45 2.93
N ARG A 82 7.11 11.69 2.09
CA ARG A 82 7.41 12.10 0.71
C ARG A 82 6.17 12.09 -0.19
N ASP A 83 5.24 11.15 0.01
CA ASP A 83 3.96 11.13 -0.71
C ASP A 83 3.06 12.29 -0.29
N ASP A 84 3.00 12.57 1.01
CA ASP A 84 2.29 13.72 1.57
C ASP A 84 2.91 15.03 1.09
N LEU A 85 4.23 15.08 0.83
CA LEU A 85 4.90 16.23 0.21
C LEU A 85 4.36 16.48 -1.20
N ILE A 86 4.19 15.44 -2.03
CA ILE A 86 3.62 15.61 -3.38
C ILE A 86 2.18 16.11 -3.30
N GLU A 87 1.38 15.59 -2.37
CA GLU A 87 0.01 16.06 -2.17
C GLU A 87 -0.05 17.51 -1.66
N CYS A 88 0.83 17.88 -0.74
CA CYS A 88 0.97 19.25 -0.25
C CYS A 88 1.37 20.24 -1.37
N ILE A 89 2.25 19.82 -2.29
CA ILE A 89 2.61 20.60 -3.48
C ILE A 89 1.37 20.77 -4.38
N ALA A 90 0.64 19.68 -4.64
CA ALA A 90 -0.57 19.71 -5.45
C ALA A 90 -1.67 20.60 -4.84
N LEU A 91 -1.79 20.62 -3.51
CA LEU A 91 -2.72 21.49 -2.79
C LEU A 91 -2.39 22.98 -3.00
N ILE A 92 -1.11 23.35 -2.89
CA ILE A 92 -0.64 24.72 -3.12
C ILE A 92 -0.87 25.12 -4.59
N ASP A 93 -0.51 24.25 -5.52
CA ASP A 93 -0.72 24.48 -6.96
C ASP A 93 -2.20 24.66 -7.30
N ALA A 94 -3.08 23.79 -6.81
CA ALA A 94 -4.52 23.86 -7.00
C ALA A 94 -5.10 25.18 -6.47
N VAL A 95 -4.69 25.62 -5.28
CA VAL A 95 -5.11 26.90 -4.72
C VAL A 95 -4.65 28.08 -5.58
N ARG A 96 -3.41 28.05 -6.11
CA ARG A 96 -2.90 29.11 -7.00
C ARG A 96 -3.66 29.18 -8.32
N ARG A 97 -4.11 28.03 -8.84
CA ARG A 97 -4.95 27.93 -10.04
C ARG A 97 -6.42 28.30 -9.80
N GLY A 98 -6.83 28.46 -8.54
CA GLY A 98 -8.21 28.78 -8.17
C GLY A 98 -9.16 27.58 -8.22
N ASP A 99 -8.62 26.36 -8.14
CA ASP A 99 -9.42 25.14 -8.08
C ASP A 99 -10.11 25.02 -6.72
N LEU A 100 -11.29 24.40 -6.72
CA LEU A 100 -12.06 24.07 -5.51
C LEU A 100 -12.70 22.70 -5.67
N ASP A 101 -12.89 22.00 -4.55
CA ASP A 101 -13.57 20.72 -4.54
C ASP A 101 -15.05 20.88 -4.92
N ARG A 102 -15.58 19.92 -5.68
CA ARG A 102 -17.00 19.87 -5.98
C ARG A 102 -17.77 19.40 -4.74
N LEU A 103 -18.82 20.13 -4.38
CA LEU A 103 -19.77 19.67 -3.36
C LEU A 103 -20.68 18.59 -3.95
N GLU A 104 -20.55 17.37 -3.42
CA GLU A 104 -21.44 16.25 -3.73
C GLU A 104 -22.55 16.17 -2.66
N LEU A 105 -23.81 16.27 -3.08
CA LEU A 105 -24.96 16.19 -2.18
C LEU A 105 -25.53 14.76 -2.23
N PRO A 106 -25.66 14.05 -1.09
CA PRO A 106 -26.25 12.71 -1.04
C PRO A 106 -27.65 12.68 -1.67
N ALA A 107 -27.89 11.67 -2.50
CA ALA A 107 -29.19 11.45 -3.12
C ALA A 107 -30.03 10.51 -2.24
N GLN A 108 -31.24 10.96 -1.87
CA GLN A 108 -32.27 10.11 -1.26
C GLN A 108 -31.85 9.31 0.00
N PRO A 109 -31.22 9.91 1.03
CA PRO A 109 -30.90 9.18 2.27
C PRO A 109 -32.17 8.71 2.99
N LEU A 110 -32.48 7.41 2.89
CA LEU A 110 -33.76 6.83 3.31
C LEU A 110 -33.89 6.72 4.83
N ASP A 111 -32.78 6.61 5.54
CA ASP A 111 -32.71 6.63 7.00
C ASP A 111 -33.07 8.01 7.56
N VAL A 112 -32.53 9.09 6.99
CA VAL A 112 -32.89 10.47 7.32
C VAL A 112 -34.34 10.73 6.93
N LEU A 113 -34.80 10.23 5.78
CA LEU A 113 -36.21 10.31 5.39
C LEU A 113 -37.12 9.66 6.43
N ALA A 114 -36.77 8.45 6.89
CA ALA A 114 -37.53 7.75 7.91
C ALA A 114 -37.63 8.56 9.21
N GLN A 115 -36.50 9.14 9.65
CA GLN A 115 -36.45 10.03 10.80
C GLN A 115 -37.39 11.24 10.64
N GLN A 116 -37.34 11.90 9.49
CA GLN A 116 -38.15 13.09 9.21
C GLN A 116 -39.64 12.77 9.10
N ILE A 117 -40.02 11.65 8.47
CA ILE A 117 -41.41 11.20 8.40
C ILE A 117 -42.00 11.02 9.81
N VAL A 118 -41.27 10.35 10.71
CA VAL A 118 -41.72 10.17 12.10
C VAL A 118 -41.82 11.51 12.82
N ALA A 119 -40.88 12.43 12.61
CA ALA A 119 -40.91 13.76 13.22
C ALA A 119 -42.09 14.61 12.73
N MET A 120 -42.37 14.62 11.42
CA MET A 120 -43.51 15.32 10.83
C MET A 120 -44.83 14.77 11.37
N LEU A 121 -44.99 13.45 11.38
CA LEU A 121 -46.21 12.79 11.87
C LEU A 121 -46.41 12.89 13.39
N ALA A 122 -45.33 13.15 14.14
CA ALA A 122 -45.40 13.43 15.57
C ALA A 122 -45.92 14.85 15.88
N CYS A 123 -45.90 15.75 14.91
CA CYS A 123 -46.45 17.09 15.00
C CYS A 123 -47.92 17.14 14.56
N GLU A 124 -48.25 16.51 13.43
CA GLU A 124 -49.60 16.49 12.87
C GLU A 124 -49.88 15.27 11.97
N ASP A 125 -51.15 14.99 11.68
CA ASP A 125 -51.56 13.91 10.77
C ASP A 125 -51.38 14.33 9.30
N PHE A 126 -50.94 13.41 8.43
CA PHE A 126 -50.85 13.65 6.98
C PHE A 126 -51.66 12.65 6.16
N GLY A 127 -52.11 13.07 4.97
CA GLY A 127 -52.44 12.13 3.89
C GLY A 127 -51.17 11.57 3.24
N GLU A 128 -51.16 10.30 2.83
CA GLU A 128 -49.96 9.66 2.22
C GLU A 128 -49.46 10.43 1.00
N ASP A 129 -50.37 10.80 0.10
CA ASP A 129 -50.04 11.52 -1.15
C ASP A 129 -49.60 12.97 -0.89
N GLU A 130 -50.04 13.58 0.20
CA GLU A 130 -49.65 14.94 0.61
C GLU A 130 -48.26 14.95 1.23
N LEU A 131 -47.97 13.97 2.10
CA LEU A 131 -46.66 13.81 2.70
C LEU A 131 -45.60 13.55 1.62
N TYR A 132 -45.88 12.64 0.68
CA TYR A 132 -44.98 12.39 -0.45
C TYR A 132 -44.70 13.66 -1.26
N ARG A 133 -45.74 14.43 -1.63
CA ARG A 133 -45.59 15.72 -2.34
C ARG A 133 -44.79 16.75 -1.57
N THR A 134 -44.83 16.70 -0.24
CA THR A 134 -44.03 17.58 0.62
C THR A 134 -42.56 17.17 0.62
N VAL A 135 -42.29 15.86 0.77
CA VAL A 135 -40.93 15.31 0.78
C VAL A 135 -40.17 15.60 -0.51
N ILE A 136 -40.79 15.38 -1.67
CA ILE A 136 -40.12 15.56 -2.98
C ILE A 136 -39.80 17.02 -3.32
N ARG A 137 -40.24 17.99 -2.51
CA ARG A 137 -39.81 19.40 -2.66
C ARG A 137 -38.41 19.65 -2.11
N ALA A 138 -37.93 18.80 -1.19
CA ALA A 138 -36.59 18.91 -0.67
C ALA A 138 -35.58 18.36 -1.69
N TRP A 139 -34.45 19.07 -1.84
CA TRP A 139 -33.46 18.76 -2.87
C TRP A 139 -33.02 17.28 -2.88
N PRO A 140 -32.64 16.63 -1.75
CA PRO A 140 -32.19 15.23 -1.78
C PRO A 140 -33.24 14.23 -2.29
N TYR A 141 -34.53 14.53 -2.14
CA TYR A 141 -35.65 13.63 -2.45
C TYR A 141 -36.42 14.02 -3.72
N ARG A 142 -35.96 15.01 -4.48
CA ARG A 142 -36.63 15.50 -5.71
C ARG A 142 -36.91 14.43 -6.76
N ASN A 143 -36.09 13.37 -6.78
CA ASN A 143 -36.23 12.22 -7.68
C ASN A 143 -36.71 10.94 -6.96
N LEU A 144 -37.17 11.03 -5.70
CA LEU A 144 -37.56 9.87 -4.90
C LEU A 144 -38.74 9.15 -5.54
N ALA A 145 -38.57 7.87 -5.89
CA ALA A 145 -39.66 7.09 -6.45
C ALA A 145 -40.75 6.87 -5.40
N ARG A 146 -42.01 6.83 -5.85
CA ARG A 146 -43.14 6.61 -4.94
C ARG A 146 -43.05 5.25 -4.22
N ALA A 147 -42.54 4.22 -4.91
CA ALA A 147 -42.36 2.90 -4.32
C ALA A 147 -41.41 2.91 -3.12
N ASP A 148 -40.29 3.63 -3.20
CA ASP A 148 -39.31 3.73 -2.11
C ASP A 148 -39.89 4.49 -0.91
N PHE A 149 -40.63 5.58 -1.17
CA PHE A 149 -41.36 6.28 -0.12
C PHE A 149 -42.37 5.35 0.58
N ASP A 150 -43.16 4.61 -0.19
CA ASP A 150 -44.16 3.68 0.36
C ASP A 150 -43.50 2.54 1.13
N ALA A 151 -42.31 2.10 0.72
CA ALA A 151 -41.51 1.10 1.44
C ALA A 151 -41.02 1.63 2.80
N VAL A 152 -40.54 2.87 2.86
CA VAL A 152 -40.15 3.52 4.13
C VAL A 152 -41.37 3.70 5.05
N VAL A 153 -42.50 4.15 4.52
CA VAL A 153 -43.75 4.28 5.29
C VAL A 153 -44.22 2.93 5.83
N ARG A 154 -44.12 1.86 5.02
CA ARG A 154 -44.46 0.49 5.43
C ARG A 154 -43.54 0.01 6.55
N MET A 155 -42.23 0.17 6.38
CA MET A 155 -41.22 -0.17 7.39
C MET A 155 -41.50 0.53 8.72
N LEU A 156 -41.87 1.81 8.70
CA LEU A 156 -42.19 2.57 9.92
C LEU A 156 -43.57 2.24 10.51
N ALA A 157 -44.49 1.69 9.72
CA ALA A 157 -45.82 1.29 10.19
C ALA A 157 -45.81 -0.13 10.78
N GLU A 158 -45.07 -1.05 10.17
CA GLU A 158 -44.97 -2.46 10.57
C GLU A 158 -43.86 -2.69 11.61
N GLY A 159 -42.75 -1.96 11.52
CA GLY A 159 -41.59 -2.18 12.37
C GLY A 159 -40.94 -3.55 12.13
N TYR A 160 -40.29 -4.08 13.16
CA TYR A 160 -39.46 -5.27 13.09
C TYR A 160 -39.88 -6.27 14.15
N ALA A 161 -40.09 -7.52 13.75
CA ALA A 161 -40.28 -8.63 14.68
C ALA A 161 -38.90 -9.11 15.16
N THR A 162 -38.59 -8.86 16.43
CA THR A 162 -37.36 -9.37 17.07
C THR A 162 -37.72 -10.44 18.09
N ARG A 163 -36.73 -11.18 18.62
CA ARG A 163 -36.92 -12.10 19.77
C ARG A 163 -37.56 -11.41 20.99
N ARG A 164 -37.48 -10.08 21.07
CA ARG A 164 -38.03 -9.25 22.17
C ARG A 164 -39.36 -8.57 21.81
N GLY A 165 -40.03 -9.02 20.74
CA GLY A 165 -41.31 -8.49 20.26
C GLY A 165 -41.18 -7.48 19.11
N GLN A 166 -42.32 -6.91 18.71
CA GLN A 166 -42.42 -5.92 17.63
C GLN A 166 -41.87 -4.56 18.09
N ARG A 167 -40.86 -4.04 17.38
CA ARG A 167 -40.20 -2.75 17.67
C ARG A 167 -40.12 -1.89 16.41
N GLY A 168 -39.81 -0.60 16.53
CA GLY A 168 -39.63 0.28 15.37
C GLY A 168 -40.91 0.70 14.62
N ALA A 169 -42.09 0.23 15.05
CA ALA A 169 -43.37 0.65 14.49
C ALA A 169 -43.83 1.98 15.12
N TYR A 170 -43.57 3.10 14.43
CA TYR A 170 -43.90 4.45 14.89
C TYR A 170 -45.13 5.06 14.21
N LEU A 171 -45.61 4.48 13.11
CA LEU A 171 -46.73 5.02 12.34
C LEU A 171 -47.96 4.13 12.41
N HIS A 172 -49.13 4.74 12.51
CA HIS A 172 -50.40 4.11 12.22
C HIS A 172 -50.77 4.47 10.78
N ARG A 173 -50.89 3.44 9.92
CA ARG A 173 -51.23 3.58 8.51
C ARG A 173 -52.64 3.07 8.25
N ASP A 174 -53.53 3.95 7.82
CA ASP A 174 -54.85 3.62 7.30
C ASP A 174 -54.78 3.57 5.77
N GLY A 175 -54.58 2.37 5.22
CA GLY A 175 -54.43 2.18 3.78
C GLY A 175 -55.72 2.41 2.97
N ILE A 176 -56.89 2.35 3.62
CA ILE A 176 -58.18 2.58 2.94
C ILE A 176 -58.38 4.08 2.72
N HIS A 177 -58.18 4.88 3.78
CA HIS A 177 -58.35 6.33 3.71
C HIS A 177 -57.05 7.07 3.34
N ARG A 178 -55.95 6.35 3.12
CA ARG A 178 -54.60 6.87 2.84
C ARG A 178 -54.14 7.91 3.87
N ARG A 179 -54.34 7.62 5.15
CA ARG A 179 -53.96 8.51 6.27
C ARG A 179 -52.85 7.91 7.12
N LEU A 180 -51.92 8.77 7.49
CA LEU A 180 -50.81 8.46 8.39
C LEU A 180 -50.96 9.24 9.69
N ARG A 181 -50.70 8.57 10.82
CA ARG A 181 -50.68 9.17 12.16
C ARG A 181 -49.49 8.64 12.95
N ALA A 182 -48.97 9.42 13.89
CA ALA A 182 -47.99 8.92 14.85
C ALA A 182 -48.62 7.93 15.87
N ARG A 183 -47.90 6.85 16.17
CA ARG A 183 -48.18 5.98 17.32
C ARG A 183 -47.62 6.57 18.61
N LYS A 184 -48.10 6.04 19.75
CA LYS A 184 -47.58 6.41 21.08
C LYS A 184 -46.08 6.12 21.17
N GLY A 185 -45.30 7.16 21.49
CA GLY A 185 -43.84 7.09 21.63
C GLY A 185 -43.05 7.64 20.44
N ALA A 186 -43.66 7.82 19.26
CA ALA A 186 -43.00 8.37 18.07
C ALA A 186 -42.35 9.74 18.34
N ARG A 187 -43.10 10.66 18.95
CA ARG A 187 -42.62 12.00 19.32
C ARG A 187 -41.38 11.97 20.21
N LEU A 188 -41.41 11.13 21.26
CA LEU A 188 -40.27 11.03 22.18
C LEU A 188 -39.04 10.46 21.48
N THR A 189 -39.22 9.43 20.65
CA THR A 189 -38.11 8.82 19.90
C THR A 189 -37.51 9.80 18.89
N ALA A 190 -38.33 10.54 18.12
CA ALA A 190 -37.84 11.52 17.16
C ALA A 190 -37.02 12.64 17.83
N VAL A 191 -37.53 13.21 18.92
CA VAL A 191 -36.85 14.31 19.65
C VAL A 191 -35.55 13.84 20.30
N THR A 192 -35.49 12.61 20.79
CA THR A 192 -34.32 12.09 21.52
C THR A 192 -33.25 11.45 20.62
N CYS A 193 -33.51 11.25 19.32
CA CYS A 193 -32.51 10.69 18.41
C CYS A 193 -31.29 11.62 18.21
N GLY A 194 -31.49 12.93 18.28
CA GLY A 194 -30.41 13.91 18.20
C GLY A 194 -29.83 14.15 16.79
N GLY A 195 -30.54 13.77 15.72
CA GLY A 195 -30.21 14.12 14.33
C GLY A 195 -29.57 12.99 13.50
N ALA A 196 -28.80 13.36 12.48
CA ALA A 196 -28.16 12.45 11.52
C ALA A 196 -26.68 12.18 11.80
N ILE A 197 -26.05 12.91 12.74
CA ILE A 197 -24.65 12.66 13.12
C ILE A 197 -24.58 11.30 13.85
N PRO A 198 -23.81 10.34 13.33
CA PRO A 198 -23.72 9.02 13.93
C PRO A 198 -23.07 9.08 15.31
N ASP A 199 -23.40 8.08 16.14
CA ASP A 199 -22.73 7.90 17.42
C ASP A 199 -21.48 7.05 17.21
N ASN A 200 -20.32 7.68 17.31
CA ASN A 200 -19.07 6.95 17.44
C ASN A 200 -19.06 6.34 18.84
N ALA A 201 -18.78 5.04 18.95
CA ALA A 201 -18.83 4.34 20.21
C ALA A 201 -17.70 4.87 21.11
N GLU A 202 -18.02 5.83 21.98
CA GLU A 202 -17.05 6.51 22.83
C GLU A 202 -17.29 6.19 24.30
N TYR A 203 -16.19 5.96 25.03
CA TYR A 203 -16.17 5.76 26.48
C TYR A 203 -15.83 7.07 27.18
N LYS A 204 -16.53 7.36 28.29
CA LYS A 204 -16.25 8.55 29.09
C LYS A 204 -15.01 8.34 29.95
N VAL A 205 -14.09 9.29 29.94
CA VAL A 205 -12.92 9.31 30.83
C VAL A 205 -13.25 10.14 32.06
N ILE A 206 -13.21 9.52 33.25
CA ILE A 206 -13.51 10.16 34.53
C ILE A 206 -12.32 10.06 35.48
N LEU A 207 -11.92 11.22 36.02
CA LEU A 207 -10.87 11.36 37.02
C LEU A 207 -11.34 10.91 38.40
N GLU A 208 -10.58 10.04 39.06
CA GLU A 208 -10.77 9.67 40.47
C GLU A 208 -9.74 10.36 41.37
N PRO A 209 -10.10 10.71 42.63
CA PRO A 209 -11.38 10.47 43.31
C PRO A 209 -12.46 11.55 43.07
N GLN A 210 -12.16 12.62 42.32
CA GLN A 210 -13.06 13.78 42.20
C GLN A 210 -14.34 13.48 41.38
N GLY A 211 -14.34 12.42 40.57
CA GLY A 211 -15.43 12.10 39.66
C GLY A 211 -15.56 13.07 38.49
N GLU A 212 -14.50 13.79 38.14
CA GLU A 212 -14.50 14.83 37.11
C GLU A 212 -14.46 14.24 35.70
N PHE A 213 -15.31 14.73 34.79
CA PHE A 213 -15.30 14.30 33.39
C PHE A 213 -14.20 15.05 32.61
N ILE A 214 -13.21 14.31 32.11
CA ILE A 214 -12.07 14.90 31.37
C ILE A 214 -12.38 14.93 29.87
N GLY A 215 -12.94 13.86 29.33
CA GLY A 215 -13.15 13.71 27.90
C GLY A 215 -13.61 12.32 27.50
N THR A 216 -13.45 11.97 26.22
CA THR A 216 -13.82 10.66 25.69
C THR A 216 -12.66 9.98 24.96
N VAL A 217 -12.71 8.64 24.94
CA VAL A 217 -11.81 7.77 24.16
C VAL A 217 -12.66 6.78 23.34
N ASP A 218 -12.06 6.21 22.31
CA ASP A 218 -12.69 5.15 21.50
C ASP A 218 -13.03 3.92 22.36
N GLU A 219 -14.12 3.24 22.02
CA GLU A 219 -14.58 2.03 22.70
C GLU A 219 -13.56 0.90 22.63
N ASP A 220 -12.96 0.64 21.46
CA ASP A 220 -12.05 -0.49 21.30
C ASP A 220 -10.74 -0.22 22.07
N PHE A 221 -10.25 1.03 22.05
CA PHE A 221 -9.12 1.44 22.89
C PHE A 221 -9.43 1.23 24.38
N ALA A 222 -10.64 1.62 24.83
CA ALA A 222 -11.02 1.46 26.22
C ALA A 222 -11.16 -0.01 26.64
N ILE A 223 -11.60 -0.89 25.74
CA ILE A 223 -11.75 -2.34 25.98
C ILE A 223 -10.38 -3.04 26.02
N GLU A 224 -9.47 -2.65 25.14
CA GLU A 224 -8.11 -3.22 25.09
C GLU A 224 -7.19 -2.72 26.22
N SER A 225 -7.53 -1.58 26.83
CA SER A 225 -6.76 -0.98 27.93
C SER A 225 -6.85 -1.81 29.23
N MET A 226 -5.70 -2.05 29.86
CA MET A 226 -5.58 -2.72 31.16
C MET A 226 -5.41 -1.72 32.31
N ALA A 227 -5.73 -2.16 33.53
CA ALA A 227 -5.44 -1.40 34.74
C ALA A 227 -3.92 -1.21 34.89
N GLY A 228 -3.50 0.05 35.03
CA GLY A 228 -2.10 0.45 35.06
C GLY A 228 -1.58 1.07 33.77
N ASP A 229 -2.29 0.89 32.64
CA ASP A 229 -1.91 1.50 31.37
C ASP A 229 -1.98 3.02 31.44
N ILE A 230 -1.04 3.69 30.77
CA ILE A 230 -0.93 5.15 30.80
C ILE A 230 -1.13 5.67 29.39
N PHE A 231 -2.07 6.59 29.21
CA PHE A 231 -2.39 7.17 27.90
C PHE A 231 -2.50 8.68 27.95
N GLN A 232 -2.37 9.33 26.80
CA GLN A 232 -2.47 10.77 26.68
C GLN A 232 -3.88 11.20 26.27
N LEU A 233 -4.45 12.16 27.00
CA LEU A 233 -5.67 12.87 26.59
C LEU A 233 -5.49 14.37 26.81
N GLY A 234 -5.56 15.13 25.73
CA GLY A 234 -5.11 16.52 25.71
C GLY A 234 -3.60 16.63 25.93
N ASN A 235 -3.20 17.39 26.95
CA ASN A 235 -1.77 17.60 27.28
C ASN A 235 -1.33 16.84 28.53
N ALA A 236 -2.19 16.00 29.10
CA ALA A 236 -1.94 15.28 30.34
C ALA A 236 -1.91 13.75 30.10
N SER A 237 -1.11 13.07 30.92
CA SER A 237 -1.04 11.61 30.97
C SER A 237 -1.97 11.09 32.05
N TRP A 238 -2.78 10.09 31.72
CA TRP A 238 -3.76 9.48 32.61
C TRP A 238 -3.49 8.00 32.75
N LYS A 239 -3.54 7.50 33.98
CA LYS A 239 -3.34 6.08 34.29
C LYS A 239 -4.69 5.40 34.51
N VAL A 240 -4.93 4.32 33.79
CA VAL A 240 -6.16 3.53 33.85
C VAL A 240 -6.25 2.82 35.20
N LEU A 241 -7.37 3.01 35.90
CA LEU A 241 -7.68 2.28 37.13
C LEU A 241 -8.56 1.07 36.82
N ARG A 242 -9.69 1.30 36.15
CA ARG A 242 -10.66 0.26 35.77
C ARG A 242 -11.65 0.74 34.72
N LEU A 243 -12.22 -0.22 33.99
CA LEU A 243 -13.34 -0.03 33.07
C LEU A 243 -14.67 -0.36 33.78
N GLU A 244 -15.67 0.52 33.70
CA GLU A 244 -16.98 0.31 34.31
C GLU A 244 -18.11 0.87 33.42
N GLY A 245 -18.93 -0.02 32.84
CA GLY A 245 -20.21 0.34 32.21
C GLY A 245 -20.17 1.47 31.17
N GLY A 246 -19.15 1.50 30.29
CA GLY A 246 -18.97 2.57 29.30
C GLY A 246 -18.16 3.78 29.80
N THR A 247 -17.52 3.64 30.96
CA THR A 247 -16.68 4.67 31.59
C THR A 247 -15.29 4.09 31.88
N LEU A 248 -14.25 4.81 31.49
CA LEU A 248 -12.85 4.56 31.83
C LEU A 248 -12.48 5.45 33.03
N ARG A 249 -12.22 4.83 34.19
CA ARG A 249 -11.82 5.53 35.41
C ARG A 249 -10.30 5.67 35.43
N VAL A 250 -9.80 6.88 35.65
CA VAL A 250 -8.37 7.20 35.58
C VAL A 250 -7.88 8.02 36.77
N GLU A 251 -6.58 7.95 37.04
CA GLU A 251 -5.85 8.86 37.92
C GLU A 251 -4.80 9.65 37.12
N ASP A 252 -4.31 10.77 37.65
CA ASP A 252 -3.22 11.53 37.02
C ASP A 252 -1.92 10.71 37.07
N ALA A 253 -1.28 10.53 35.91
CA ALA A 253 -0.04 9.76 35.80
C ALA A 253 1.22 10.61 36.03
N HIS A 254 1.10 11.89 36.37
CA HIS A 254 2.17 12.83 36.71
C HIS A 254 3.31 12.86 35.67
N HIS A 255 2.96 12.97 34.39
CA HIS A 255 3.89 13.01 33.25
C HIS A 255 4.68 11.73 32.97
N GLN A 256 4.24 10.58 33.49
CA GLN A 256 4.74 9.30 33.02
C GLN A 256 4.52 9.14 31.50
N PRO A 257 5.43 8.43 30.80
CA PRO A 257 5.38 8.29 29.34
C PRO A 257 4.09 7.59 28.91
N PRO A 258 3.21 8.27 28.14
CA PRO A 258 1.92 7.72 27.75
C PRO A 258 1.98 6.99 26.40
N SER A 259 1.06 6.05 26.20
CA SER A 259 0.61 5.63 24.87
C SER A 259 -0.38 6.64 24.30
N ILE A 260 -0.56 6.65 22.98
CA ILE A 260 -1.55 7.48 22.31
C ILE A 260 -2.79 6.61 22.04
N PRO A 261 -3.99 7.01 22.49
CA PRO A 261 -5.21 6.30 22.13
C PRO A 261 -5.38 6.21 20.62
N PHE A 262 -5.93 5.10 20.13
CA PHE A 262 -6.35 4.99 18.74
C PHE A 262 -7.85 5.27 18.61
N TRP A 263 -8.27 5.68 17.41
CA TRP A 263 -9.67 5.85 17.06
C TRP A 263 -9.94 5.10 15.76
N PHE A 264 -10.90 4.18 15.76
CA PHE A 264 -11.37 3.51 14.56
C PHE A 264 -12.48 4.35 13.93
N GLY A 265 -12.08 5.45 13.27
CA GLY A 265 -12.97 6.34 12.53
C GLY A 265 -12.74 6.24 11.03
N GLU A 266 -13.81 6.33 10.24
CA GLU A 266 -13.68 6.56 8.79
C GLU A 266 -13.28 8.02 8.55
N ALA A 267 -11.98 8.27 8.39
CA ALA A 267 -11.49 9.57 8.00
C ALA A 267 -11.95 9.88 6.56
N PRO A 268 -12.30 11.13 6.23
CA PRO A 268 -12.62 11.51 4.87
C PRO A 268 -11.40 11.27 3.97
N GLY A 269 -11.60 10.53 2.89
CA GLY A 269 -10.56 10.30 1.88
C GLY A 269 -10.31 11.53 1.01
N ARG A 270 -9.24 11.48 0.21
CA ARG A 270 -8.88 12.57 -0.70
C ARG A 270 -10.00 12.87 -1.70
N THR A 271 -10.25 14.16 -1.96
CA THR A 271 -11.21 14.60 -2.98
C THR A 271 -10.74 14.25 -4.39
N TRP A 272 -11.66 14.25 -5.36
CA TRP A 272 -11.29 14.02 -6.76
C TRP A 272 -10.34 15.07 -7.27
N GLU A 273 -10.65 16.31 -6.93
CA GLU A 273 -10.01 17.50 -7.47
C GLU A 273 -8.57 17.55 -6.96
N LEU A 274 -8.34 17.16 -5.69
CA LEU A 274 -6.99 17.01 -5.17
C LEU A 274 -6.26 15.80 -5.79
N SER A 275 -6.93 14.66 -6.02
CA SER A 275 -6.35 13.54 -6.78
C SER A 275 -5.93 13.96 -8.21
N ALA A 276 -6.75 14.77 -8.89
CA ALA A 276 -6.44 15.33 -10.20
C ALA A 276 -5.25 16.30 -10.14
N ALA A 277 -5.17 17.15 -9.11
CA ALA A 277 -4.03 18.03 -8.89
C ALA A 277 -2.74 17.24 -8.64
N VAL A 278 -2.78 16.16 -7.86
CA VAL A 278 -1.64 15.25 -7.64
C VAL A 278 -1.17 14.63 -8.96
N ALA A 279 -2.09 14.12 -9.76
CA ALA A 279 -1.77 13.56 -11.07
C ALA A 279 -1.18 14.62 -12.02
N GLN A 280 -1.67 15.86 -11.98
CA GLN A 280 -1.14 16.97 -12.77
C GLN A 280 0.30 17.31 -12.36
N VAL A 281 0.60 17.42 -11.06
CA VAL A 281 1.98 17.64 -10.58
C VAL A 281 2.91 16.53 -11.05
N ARG A 282 2.48 15.26 -10.94
CA ARG A 282 3.26 14.11 -11.43
C ARG A 282 3.51 14.19 -12.94
N ARG A 283 2.51 14.56 -13.73
CA ARG A 283 2.61 14.72 -15.19
C ARG A 283 3.56 15.85 -15.58
N GLU A 284 3.43 17.02 -14.95
CA GLU A 284 4.32 18.16 -15.21
C GLU A 284 5.78 17.83 -14.86
N LEU A 285 6.02 17.12 -13.76
CA LEU A 285 7.35 16.65 -13.40
C LEU A 285 7.85 15.58 -14.37
N GLU A 286 7.04 14.61 -14.77
CA GLU A 286 7.42 13.60 -15.74
C GLU A 286 7.88 14.21 -17.08
N THR A 287 7.17 15.23 -17.58
CA THR A 287 7.56 15.92 -18.83
C THR A 287 8.86 16.73 -18.73
N ARG A 288 9.23 17.17 -17.52
CA ARG A 288 10.45 17.98 -17.26
C ARG A 288 11.64 17.15 -16.79
N LEU A 289 11.39 15.93 -16.33
CA LEU A 289 12.43 15.00 -15.94
C LEU A 289 13.13 14.47 -17.22
N PRO A 290 14.47 14.45 -17.23
CA PRO A 290 15.22 14.01 -18.40
C PRO A 290 14.92 12.56 -18.76
N ASP A 291 15.11 12.23 -20.04
CA ASP A 291 15.06 10.83 -20.47
C ASP A 291 16.33 10.11 -19.99
N PHE A 292 16.17 9.32 -18.93
CA PHE A 292 17.27 8.62 -18.28
C PHE A 292 17.80 7.42 -19.09
N THR A 293 17.24 7.16 -20.28
CA THR A 293 17.72 6.14 -21.22
C THR A 293 19.03 6.51 -21.93
N ASN A 294 19.54 7.75 -21.73
CA ASN A 294 20.77 8.24 -22.37
C ASN A 294 21.94 8.35 -21.35
N PRO A 295 22.89 7.40 -21.31
CA PRO A 295 23.84 7.22 -20.20
C PRO A 295 25.07 8.14 -20.24
N GLY A 296 24.91 9.46 -20.43
CA GLY A 296 26.04 10.35 -20.69
C GLY A 296 26.01 11.78 -20.14
N GLY A 297 24.95 12.20 -19.44
CA GLY A 297 24.89 13.53 -18.82
C GLY A 297 24.23 13.49 -17.45
N PRO A 298 24.62 14.37 -16.50
CA PRO A 298 23.88 14.51 -15.26
C PRO A 298 22.43 14.85 -15.60
N PRO A 299 21.43 14.25 -14.94
CA PRO A 299 20.04 14.55 -15.21
C PRO A 299 19.81 16.04 -14.96
N ASP A 300 19.43 16.80 -15.99
CA ASP A 300 19.16 18.23 -15.84
C ASP A 300 17.81 18.43 -15.14
N ILE A 301 17.78 18.14 -13.84
CA ILE A 301 16.64 18.34 -12.96
C ILE A 301 16.31 19.83 -12.75
N LYS A 302 17.14 20.76 -13.26
CA LYS A 302 16.97 22.20 -13.06
C LYS A 302 15.65 22.71 -13.58
N SER A 303 15.15 22.20 -14.70
CA SER A 303 13.86 22.63 -15.24
C SER A 303 12.70 22.25 -14.32
N ALA A 304 12.75 21.06 -13.71
CA ALA A 304 11.74 20.61 -12.76
C ALA A 304 11.81 21.40 -11.44
N LEU A 305 13.04 21.68 -10.97
CA LEU A 305 13.27 22.52 -9.77
C LEU A 305 12.79 23.96 -9.98
N ALA A 306 13.11 24.57 -11.12
CA ALA A 306 12.71 25.94 -11.45
C ALA A 306 11.18 26.06 -11.47
N TRP A 307 10.48 25.12 -12.11
CA TRP A 307 9.01 25.13 -12.11
C TRP A 307 8.42 25.03 -10.69
N LEU A 308 8.91 24.13 -9.84
CA LEU A 308 8.42 24.02 -8.46
C LEU A 308 8.67 25.29 -7.63
N VAL A 309 9.85 25.90 -7.76
CA VAL A 309 10.24 27.08 -6.97
C VAL A 309 9.57 28.35 -7.51
N ASP A 310 9.63 28.59 -8.82
CA ASP A 310 9.20 29.83 -9.44
C ASP A 310 7.69 29.84 -9.72
N ASP A 311 7.17 28.76 -10.30
CA ASP A 311 5.76 28.69 -10.74
C ASP A 311 4.82 28.14 -9.66
N VAL A 312 5.23 27.12 -8.89
CA VAL A 312 4.40 26.59 -7.78
C VAL A 312 4.64 27.36 -6.48
N GLY A 313 5.84 27.88 -6.27
CA GLY A 313 6.16 28.74 -5.12
C GLY A 313 6.54 27.98 -3.85
N ILE A 314 7.17 26.79 -3.98
CA ILE A 314 7.63 26.01 -2.82
C ILE A 314 9.11 26.25 -2.51
N GLY A 315 9.54 25.88 -1.29
CA GLY A 315 10.93 26.03 -0.88
C GLY A 315 11.89 25.11 -1.67
N PRO A 316 13.13 25.54 -1.97
CA PRO A 316 14.08 24.76 -2.76
C PRO A 316 14.36 23.34 -2.23
N ALA A 317 14.47 23.18 -0.91
CA ALA A 317 14.70 21.88 -0.29
C ALA A 317 13.51 20.91 -0.49
N ALA A 318 12.27 21.43 -0.46
CA ALA A 318 11.08 20.64 -0.72
C ALA A 318 10.99 20.25 -2.21
N ALA A 319 11.36 21.17 -3.10
CA ALA A 319 11.43 20.90 -4.54
C ALA A 319 12.44 19.81 -4.87
N GLU A 320 13.65 19.88 -4.29
CA GLU A 320 14.69 18.86 -4.48
C GLU A 320 14.24 17.47 -4.00
N GLN A 321 13.63 17.39 -2.82
CA GLN A 321 13.10 16.12 -2.31
C GLN A 321 12.00 15.54 -3.21
N ALA A 322 11.07 16.38 -3.69
CA ALA A 322 9.98 15.94 -4.57
C ALA A 322 10.52 15.43 -5.92
N VAL A 323 11.45 16.17 -6.53
CA VAL A 323 12.07 15.80 -7.81
C VAL A 323 12.87 14.52 -7.69
N ASN A 324 13.73 14.39 -6.67
CA ASN A 324 14.53 13.18 -6.48
C ASN A 324 13.64 11.95 -6.22
N TYR A 325 12.58 12.12 -5.42
CA TYR A 325 11.63 11.06 -5.11
C TYR A 325 10.90 10.55 -6.36
N LEU A 326 10.33 11.45 -7.16
CA LEU A 326 9.58 11.09 -8.35
C LEU A 326 10.49 10.68 -9.52
N ALA A 327 11.71 11.20 -9.61
CA ALA A 327 12.72 10.72 -10.56
C ALA A 327 13.06 9.26 -10.32
N ALA A 328 13.36 8.89 -9.06
CA ALA A 328 13.62 7.51 -8.68
C ALA A 328 12.42 6.60 -8.96
N ALA A 329 11.21 7.05 -8.62
CA ALA A 329 9.98 6.30 -8.92
C ALA A 329 9.79 6.06 -10.42
N ARG A 330 9.94 7.09 -11.25
CA ARG A 330 9.82 6.99 -12.71
C ARG A 330 10.85 6.04 -13.29
N LEU A 331 12.08 6.09 -12.80
CA LEU A 331 13.17 5.20 -13.22
C LEU A 331 12.85 3.72 -12.96
N THR A 332 12.35 3.41 -11.77
CA THR A 332 12.01 2.04 -11.37
C THR A 332 10.74 1.53 -12.05
N LEU A 333 9.71 2.37 -12.16
CA LEU A 333 8.39 1.95 -12.66
C LEU A 333 8.24 2.15 -14.19
N GLY A 334 9.10 2.96 -14.80
CA GLY A 334 9.06 3.36 -16.21
C GLY A 334 8.11 4.51 -16.53
N ALA A 335 7.19 4.86 -15.61
CA ALA A 335 6.34 6.04 -15.69
C ALA A 335 5.91 6.46 -14.28
N LEU A 336 5.31 7.65 -14.15
CA LEU A 336 4.62 8.03 -12.92
C LEU A 336 3.13 7.67 -12.96
N PRO A 337 2.55 7.16 -11.85
CA PRO A 337 1.13 6.87 -11.80
C PRO A 337 0.32 8.17 -11.72
N THR A 338 -0.66 8.30 -12.62
CA THR A 338 -1.54 9.47 -12.85
C THR A 338 -3.00 9.01 -12.96
N LEU A 339 -3.93 9.88 -13.34
CA LEU A 339 -5.33 9.47 -13.56
C LEU A 339 -5.51 8.62 -14.84
N ASP A 340 -4.59 8.70 -15.78
CA ASP A 340 -4.59 8.00 -17.08
C ASP A 340 -3.49 6.94 -17.19
N THR A 341 -2.66 6.75 -16.15
CA THR A 341 -1.67 5.67 -16.08
C THR A 341 -1.70 5.04 -14.69
N VAL A 342 -2.00 3.75 -14.62
CA VAL A 342 -1.88 2.94 -13.40
C VAL A 342 -0.73 1.96 -13.55
N ILE A 343 -0.06 1.65 -12.44
CA ILE A 343 1.12 0.78 -12.46
C ILE A 343 0.91 -0.38 -11.52
N PHE A 344 1.05 -1.59 -12.05
CA PHE A 344 0.94 -2.86 -11.36
C PHE A 344 2.35 -3.32 -11.03
N GLU A 345 2.71 -3.24 -9.76
CA GLU A 345 4.01 -3.63 -9.24
C GLU A 345 3.89 -4.95 -8.47
N ARG A 346 4.85 -5.85 -8.65
CA ARG A 346 4.97 -7.08 -7.84
C ARG A 346 6.41 -7.34 -7.44
N PHE A 347 6.62 -7.76 -6.20
CA PHE A 347 7.93 -8.16 -5.67
C PHE A 347 7.78 -9.22 -4.58
N PHE A 348 8.87 -9.90 -4.22
CA PHE A 348 8.89 -10.91 -3.17
C PHE A 348 8.99 -10.31 -1.77
N ASP A 349 8.30 -10.93 -0.80
CA ASP A 349 8.50 -10.66 0.63
C ASP A 349 9.55 -11.59 1.26
N GLU A 350 10.01 -11.28 2.48
CA GLU A 350 11.04 -12.09 3.15
C GLU A 350 10.55 -13.51 3.49
N ALA A 351 9.24 -13.69 3.62
CA ALA A 351 8.60 -14.98 3.87
C ALA A 351 8.41 -15.83 2.59
N GLY A 352 8.89 -15.37 1.43
CA GLY A 352 8.84 -16.07 0.14
C GLY A 352 7.49 -16.00 -0.60
N GLY A 353 6.54 -15.22 -0.07
CA GLY A 353 5.34 -14.82 -0.82
C GLY A 353 5.61 -13.58 -1.66
N MET A 354 4.57 -12.99 -2.23
CA MET A 354 4.69 -11.79 -3.05
C MET A 354 3.76 -10.69 -2.56
N GLN A 355 4.17 -9.45 -2.78
CA GLN A 355 3.31 -8.29 -2.62
C GLN A 355 2.92 -7.80 -4.01
N PHE A 356 1.63 -7.63 -4.24
CA PHE A 356 1.10 -7.05 -5.46
C PHE A 356 0.50 -5.69 -5.13
N ILE A 357 1.02 -4.64 -5.75
CA ILE A 357 0.63 -3.24 -5.52
C ILE A 357 0.08 -2.66 -6.81
N ILE A 358 -1.05 -1.97 -6.72
CA ILE A 358 -1.56 -1.13 -7.80
C ILE A 358 -1.37 0.32 -7.38
N HIS A 359 -0.48 1.03 -8.07
CA HIS A 359 -0.29 2.47 -7.92
C HIS A 359 -1.38 3.21 -8.69
N ALA A 360 -2.29 3.82 -7.95
CA ALA A 360 -3.50 4.43 -8.43
C ALA A 360 -3.83 5.68 -7.59
N PRO A 361 -3.50 6.89 -8.06
CA PRO A 361 -3.73 8.13 -7.31
C PRO A 361 -5.20 8.58 -7.36
N PHE A 362 -6.16 7.65 -7.34
CA PHE A 362 -7.60 7.94 -7.41
C PHE A 362 -8.20 8.36 -6.07
N GLY A 363 -7.46 8.18 -4.97
CA GLY A 363 -7.94 8.41 -3.60
C GLY A 363 -8.47 7.13 -2.94
N SER A 364 -8.46 7.12 -1.61
CA SER A 364 -8.71 5.93 -0.79
C SER A 364 -10.11 5.36 -0.95
N ARG A 365 -11.13 6.20 -1.21
CA ARG A 365 -12.52 5.75 -1.46
C ARG A 365 -12.64 4.86 -2.69
N VAL A 366 -11.97 5.21 -3.79
CA VAL A 366 -11.93 4.39 -5.01
C VAL A 366 -11.07 3.16 -4.78
N ASN A 367 -9.85 3.36 -4.25
CA ASN A 367 -8.88 2.27 -4.04
C ASN A 367 -9.38 1.20 -3.07
N ARG A 368 -10.16 1.58 -2.04
CA ARG A 368 -10.83 0.67 -1.11
C ARG A 368 -11.85 -0.21 -1.82
N GLY A 369 -12.72 0.39 -2.64
CA GLY A 369 -13.68 -0.36 -3.46
C GLY A 369 -12.99 -1.30 -4.44
N TRP A 370 -11.93 -0.83 -5.10
CA TRP A 370 -11.15 -1.65 -6.02
C TRP A 370 -10.49 -2.83 -5.31
N GLY A 371 -9.84 -2.58 -4.16
CA GLY A 371 -9.16 -3.60 -3.36
C GLY A 371 -10.12 -4.67 -2.83
N LEU A 372 -11.29 -4.28 -2.32
CA LEU A 372 -12.32 -5.23 -1.86
C LEU A 372 -12.88 -6.08 -3.01
N ALA A 373 -13.17 -5.47 -4.16
CA ALA A 373 -13.67 -6.19 -5.33
C ALA A 373 -12.63 -7.19 -5.86
N LEU A 374 -11.36 -6.78 -5.99
CA LEU A 374 -10.27 -7.67 -6.37
C LEU A 374 -10.10 -8.80 -5.36
N ARG A 375 -10.05 -8.50 -4.06
CA ARG A 375 -9.93 -9.51 -3.00
C ARG A 375 -11.01 -10.59 -3.12
N LYS A 376 -12.27 -10.20 -3.32
CA LYS A 376 -13.38 -11.16 -3.50
C LYS A 376 -13.22 -11.97 -4.79
N ARG A 377 -12.75 -11.35 -5.88
CA ARG A 377 -12.48 -12.03 -7.15
C ARG A 377 -11.38 -13.07 -7.02
N PHE A 378 -10.27 -12.73 -6.36
CA PHE A 378 -9.18 -13.66 -6.05
C PHE A 378 -9.66 -14.81 -5.16
N CYS A 379 -10.47 -14.53 -4.13
CA CYS A 379 -11.03 -15.56 -3.27
C CYS A 379 -11.88 -16.57 -4.06
N ARG A 380 -12.72 -16.11 -5.00
CA ARG A 380 -13.51 -17.00 -5.88
C ARG A 380 -12.64 -17.82 -6.84
N SER A 381 -11.55 -17.25 -7.34
CA SER A 381 -10.69 -17.92 -8.32
C SER A 381 -9.72 -18.91 -7.68
N PHE A 382 -9.23 -18.63 -6.46
CA PHE A 382 -8.16 -19.40 -5.85
C PHE A 382 -8.50 -19.99 -4.46
N ASN A 383 -9.72 -19.79 -3.96
CA ASN A 383 -10.26 -20.38 -2.73
C ASN A 383 -9.47 -20.09 -1.43
N PHE A 384 -9.00 -18.85 -1.26
CA PHE A 384 -8.41 -18.38 0.01
C PHE A 384 -8.60 -16.86 0.16
N GLU A 385 -8.49 -16.37 1.40
CA GLU A 385 -8.60 -14.93 1.69
C GLU A 385 -7.22 -14.23 1.61
N LEU A 386 -7.18 -13.10 0.91
CA LEU A 386 -5.99 -12.26 0.79
C LEU A 386 -6.00 -11.13 1.83
N GLN A 387 -4.84 -10.85 2.43
CA GLN A 387 -4.63 -9.60 3.16
C GLN A 387 -4.60 -8.45 2.15
N ALA A 388 -5.31 -7.37 2.46
CA ALA A 388 -5.40 -6.21 1.57
C ALA A 388 -5.37 -4.87 2.31
N ALA A 389 -4.78 -3.85 1.71
CA ALA A 389 -4.84 -2.47 2.20
C ALA A 389 -5.02 -1.47 1.05
N ALA A 390 -5.57 -0.30 1.35
CA ALA A 390 -5.74 0.79 0.40
C ALA A 390 -5.37 2.14 1.04
N THR A 391 -4.61 2.95 0.30
CA THR A 391 -4.23 4.33 0.63
C THR A 391 -4.76 5.28 -0.44
N GLU A 392 -4.46 6.57 -0.31
CA GLU A 392 -4.79 7.58 -1.32
C GLU A 392 -4.10 7.34 -2.67
N ASN A 393 -2.93 6.70 -2.65
CA ASN A 393 -2.05 6.55 -3.81
C ASN A 393 -1.92 5.12 -4.34
N ALA A 394 -2.32 4.11 -3.56
CA ALA A 394 -2.16 2.72 -3.95
C ALA A 394 -3.15 1.78 -3.26
N LEU A 395 -3.23 0.54 -3.73
CA LEU A 395 -3.77 -0.61 -3.00
C LEU A 395 -2.79 -1.79 -3.08
N ILE A 396 -2.78 -2.64 -2.06
CA ILE A 396 -1.88 -3.79 -1.94
C ILE A 396 -2.66 -5.07 -1.66
N LEU A 397 -2.26 -6.16 -2.29
CA LEU A 397 -2.71 -7.53 -2.04
C LEU A 397 -1.48 -8.40 -1.71
N SER A 398 -1.47 -9.01 -0.53
CA SER A 398 -0.38 -9.91 -0.13
C SER A 398 -0.65 -11.34 -0.57
N LEU A 399 0.13 -11.82 -1.53
CA LEU A 399 0.04 -13.14 -2.13
C LEU A 399 0.88 -14.16 -1.37
N GLY A 400 0.32 -15.36 -1.19
CA GLY A 400 1.01 -16.52 -0.66
C GLY A 400 2.00 -17.16 -1.64
N THR A 401 2.51 -18.32 -1.26
CA THR A 401 3.53 -19.06 -2.03
C THR A 401 2.96 -19.89 -3.19
N SER A 402 1.66 -20.21 -3.17
CA SER A 402 1.00 -21.07 -4.16
C SER A 402 0.41 -20.32 -5.36
N GLN A 403 0.53 -18.99 -5.41
CA GLN A 403 -0.23 -18.15 -6.35
C GLN A 403 0.68 -17.57 -7.42
N SER A 404 0.44 -17.92 -8.69
CA SER A 404 1.12 -17.33 -9.84
C SER A 404 0.08 -16.94 -10.89
N PHE A 405 0.26 -15.77 -11.48
CA PHE A 405 -0.56 -15.20 -12.54
C PHE A 405 0.25 -14.13 -13.28
N ASP A 406 -0.13 -13.80 -14.51
CA ASP A 406 0.42 -12.63 -15.19
C ASP A 406 -0.21 -11.35 -14.61
N LEU A 407 0.61 -10.34 -14.33
CA LEU A 407 0.13 -9.04 -13.87
C LEU A 407 -0.83 -8.39 -14.88
N ALA A 408 -0.58 -8.57 -16.18
CA ALA A 408 -1.42 -8.01 -17.24
C ALA A 408 -2.85 -8.57 -17.19
N ASP A 409 -3.02 -9.82 -16.78
CA ASP A 409 -4.34 -10.46 -16.69
C ASP A 409 -5.20 -9.88 -15.56
N VAL A 410 -4.59 -9.40 -14.47
CA VAL A 410 -5.32 -8.82 -13.33
C VAL A 410 -6.15 -7.61 -13.75
N ALA A 411 -5.71 -6.86 -14.76
CA ALA A 411 -6.46 -5.73 -15.30
C ALA A 411 -7.84 -6.13 -15.86
N ARG A 412 -8.01 -7.41 -16.22
CA ARG A 412 -9.25 -7.99 -16.78
C ARG A 412 -10.08 -8.74 -15.74
N TYR A 413 -9.63 -8.83 -14.49
CA TYR A 413 -10.31 -9.64 -13.47
C TYR A 413 -11.67 -9.06 -13.04
N LEU A 414 -11.81 -7.74 -13.13
CA LEU A 414 -13.06 -7.02 -12.89
C LEU A 414 -13.61 -6.50 -14.22
N ASN A 415 -14.94 -6.49 -14.34
CA ASN A 415 -15.64 -5.98 -15.51
C ASN A 415 -16.66 -4.90 -15.10
N VAL A 416 -16.89 -3.93 -15.98
CA VAL A 416 -17.83 -2.82 -15.72
C VAL A 416 -19.24 -3.30 -15.33
N ASN A 417 -19.69 -4.42 -15.89
CA ASN A 417 -21.04 -4.96 -15.63
C ASN A 417 -21.14 -5.75 -14.32
N THR A 418 -20.03 -6.23 -13.78
CA THR A 418 -20.02 -7.14 -12.61
C THR A 418 -19.34 -6.55 -11.38
N VAL A 419 -18.54 -5.49 -11.54
CA VAL A 419 -17.77 -4.88 -10.43
C VAL A 419 -18.66 -4.46 -9.27
N ARG A 420 -19.85 -3.92 -9.55
CA ARG A 420 -20.81 -3.53 -8.51
C ARG A 420 -21.27 -4.73 -7.70
N ASP A 421 -21.70 -5.80 -8.36
CA ASP A 421 -22.24 -6.98 -7.68
C ASP A 421 -21.15 -7.70 -6.88
N ILE A 422 -19.94 -7.80 -7.44
CA ILE A 422 -18.77 -8.35 -6.74
C ILE A 422 -18.44 -7.51 -5.51
N LEU A 423 -18.42 -6.17 -5.64
CA LEU A 423 -18.12 -5.28 -4.52
C LEU A 423 -19.21 -5.35 -3.44
N VAL A 424 -20.48 -5.46 -3.83
CA VAL A 424 -21.58 -5.67 -2.89
C VAL A 424 -21.36 -6.96 -2.10
N GLN A 425 -21.03 -8.07 -2.75
CA GLN A 425 -20.75 -9.32 -2.03
C GLN A 425 -19.47 -9.23 -1.17
N ALA A 426 -18.49 -8.42 -1.57
CA ALA A 426 -17.26 -8.20 -0.81
C ALA A 426 -17.47 -7.34 0.44
N LEU A 427 -18.29 -6.28 0.34
CA LEU A 427 -18.51 -5.33 1.43
C LEU A 427 -19.35 -5.91 2.56
N LEU A 428 -20.19 -6.92 2.28
CA LEU A 428 -20.98 -7.62 3.30
C LEU A 428 -20.07 -8.26 4.36
N ASP A 429 -18.89 -8.75 3.98
CA ASP A 429 -17.90 -9.32 4.91
C ASP A 429 -16.98 -8.25 5.53
N ALA A 430 -17.06 -6.99 5.08
CA ALA A 430 -16.18 -5.93 5.54
C ALA A 430 -16.67 -5.29 6.86
N PRO A 431 -15.77 -4.95 7.80
CA PRO A 431 -16.15 -4.33 9.07
C PRO A 431 -17.02 -3.07 8.94
N MET A 432 -16.82 -2.28 7.88
CA MET A 432 -17.55 -1.04 7.61
C MET A 432 -19.07 -1.25 7.50
N PHE A 433 -19.53 -2.41 7.00
CA PHE A 433 -20.96 -2.70 6.87
C PHE A 433 -21.64 -2.70 8.24
N THR A 434 -21.03 -3.34 9.24
CA THR A 434 -21.61 -3.43 10.59
C THR A 434 -21.71 -2.05 11.28
N VAL A 435 -20.72 -1.19 11.04
CA VAL A 435 -20.67 0.18 11.55
C VAL A 435 -21.76 1.03 10.92
N ARG A 436 -21.83 1.06 9.58
CA ARG A 436 -22.84 1.83 8.84
C ARG A 436 -24.25 1.30 9.06
N TRP A 437 -24.44 -0.02 9.15
CA TRP A 437 -25.72 -0.62 9.52
C TRP A 437 -26.24 -0.07 10.85
N ARG A 438 -25.37 0.00 11.86
CA ARG A 438 -25.73 0.54 13.18
C ARG A 438 -26.08 2.02 13.10
N TRP A 439 -25.33 2.82 12.33
CA TRP A 439 -25.63 4.23 12.11
C TRP A 439 -27.01 4.43 11.48
N ASN A 440 -27.29 3.72 10.40
CA ASN A 440 -28.55 3.81 9.65
C ASN A 440 -29.73 3.29 10.47
N ALA A 441 -29.54 2.20 11.22
CA ALA A 441 -30.55 1.68 12.13
C ALA A 441 -30.87 2.66 13.27
N VAL A 442 -29.90 3.43 13.77
CA VAL A 442 -30.15 4.47 14.77
C VAL A 442 -30.79 5.70 14.14
N CYS A 443 -30.29 6.18 12.99
CA CYS A 443 -30.81 7.36 12.31
C CYS A 443 -32.27 7.19 11.89
N SER A 444 -32.59 6.04 11.28
CA SER A 444 -33.96 5.65 10.89
C SER A 444 -34.91 5.36 12.05
N LEU A 445 -34.43 5.47 13.30
CA LEU A 445 -35.16 5.18 14.54
C LEU A 445 -35.50 3.70 14.76
N ALA A 446 -35.00 2.79 13.92
CA ALA A 446 -35.15 1.34 14.11
C ALA A 446 -34.57 0.89 15.46
N LEU A 447 -33.42 1.48 15.82
CA LEU A 447 -32.80 1.39 17.13
C LEU A 447 -32.92 2.71 17.88
N ARG A 448 -33.16 2.62 19.19
CA ARG A 448 -33.32 3.82 20.03
C ARG A 448 -31.98 4.25 20.63
N ARG A 449 -31.52 5.44 20.25
CA ARG A 449 -30.35 6.09 20.83
C ARG A 449 -30.50 6.36 22.34
N PHE A 450 -31.71 6.64 22.79
CA PHE A 450 -32.04 6.84 24.21
C PHE A 450 -33.17 5.92 24.65
N GLN A 451 -33.01 5.33 25.84
CA GLN A 451 -34.01 4.49 26.49
C GLN A 451 -34.15 4.90 27.96
N SER A 452 -35.39 5.08 28.42
CA SER A 452 -35.71 5.45 29.80
C SER A 452 -34.94 6.69 30.32
N GLY A 453 -34.76 7.69 29.47
CA GLY A 453 -34.06 8.94 29.80
C GLY A 453 -32.53 8.85 29.84
N ARG A 454 -31.94 7.71 29.46
CA ARG A 454 -30.48 7.51 29.39
C ARG A 454 -30.07 7.14 27.97
N LYS A 455 -28.85 7.53 27.58
CA LYS A 455 -28.23 7.11 26.32
C LYS A 455 -28.04 5.59 26.35
N THR A 456 -28.44 4.89 25.29
CA THR A 456 -28.24 3.44 25.20
C THR A 456 -26.73 3.18 25.11
N PRO A 457 -26.14 2.35 25.99
CA PRO A 457 -24.73 1.97 25.92
C PRO A 457 -24.32 1.35 24.56
N PRO A 458 -23.12 1.64 24.03
CA PRO A 458 -22.70 1.16 22.72
C PRO A 458 -22.76 -0.37 22.55
N TYR A 459 -22.29 -1.15 23.53
CA TYR A 459 -22.38 -2.61 23.49
C TYR A 459 -23.82 -3.14 23.36
N LEU A 460 -24.81 -2.49 23.99
CA LEU A 460 -26.23 -2.86 23.83
C LEU A 460 -26.77 -2.47 22.46
N LEU A 461 -26.29 -1.36 21.88
CA LEU A 461 -26.63 -0.99 20.50
C LEU A 461 -26.08 -2.00 19.50
N ARG A 462 -24.85 -2.51 19.71
CA ARG A 462 -24.26 -3.58 18.88
C ARG A 462 -25.10 -4.85 18.88
N MET A 463 -25.42 -5.38 20.06
CA MET A 463 -26.29 -6.56 20.20
C MET A 463 -27.67 -6.35 19.56
N GLN A 464 -28.27 -5.17 19.73
CA GLN A 464 -29.57 -4.87 19.11
C GLN A 464 -29.49 -4.71 17.59
N ALA A 465 -28.38 -4.19 17.08
CA ALA A 465 -28.14 -4.08 15.65
C ALA A 465 -27.98 -5.45 15.01
N GLU A 466 -27.26 -6.39 15.63
CA GLU A 466 -27.14 -7.79 15.20
C GLU A 466 -28.50 -8.52 15.22
N ASP A 467 -29.28 -8.37 16.29
CA ASP A 467 -30.65 -8.90 16.37
C ASP A 467 -31.52 -8.34 15.23
N LEU A 468 -31.33 -7.07 14.83
CA LEU A 468 -32.05 -6.43 13.74
C LEU A 468 -31.60 -6.95 12.36
N VAL A 469 -30.28 -7.14 12.14
CA VAL A 469 -29.76 -7.78 10.92
C VAL A 469 -30.41 -9.15 10.77
N THR A 470 -30.42 -9.97 11.82
CA THR A 470 -31.01 -11.32 11.78
C THR A 470 -32.47 -11.31 11.32
N ALA A 471 -33.23 -10.27 11.69
CA ALA A 471 -34.64 -10.17 11.35
C ALA A 471 -34.90 -9.66 9.92
N VAL A 472 -34.03 -8.80 9.40
CA VAL A 472 -34.24 -8.09 8.13
C VAL A 472 -33.41 -8.68 6.99
N PHE A 473 -32.21 -9.18 7.30
CA PHE A 473 -31.23 -9.74 6.38
C PHE A 473 -30.55 -10.97 7.00
N PRO A 474 -31.27 -12.11 7.11
CA PRO A 474 -30.76 -13.30 7.80
C PRO A 474 -29.49 -13.88 7.18
N ASP A 475 -29.37 -13.87 5.85
CA ASP A 475 -28.22 -14.36 5.09
C ASP A 475 -26.89 -13.66 5.45
N GLN A 476 -26.96 -12.42 5.96
CA GLN A 476 -25.79 -11.68 6.40
C GLN A 476 -25.07 -12.33 7.59
N LEU A 477 -25.80 -13.02 8.46
CA LEU A 477 -25.27 -13.71 9.64
C LEU A 477 -25.29 -15.24 9.48
N ALA A 478 -25.72 -15.74 8.32
CA ALA A 478 -25.74 -17.16 8.05
C ALA A 478 -24.32 -17.72 7.94
N CYS A 479 -24.14 -18.97 8.40
CA CYS A 479 -22.88 -19.68 8.21
C CYS A 479 -22.61 -19.84 6.71
N LEU A 480 -21.38 -19.52 6.28
CA LEU A 480 -20.98 -19.62 4.88
C LEU A 480 -21.14 -21.05 4.33
N GLU A 481 -21.01 -22.08 5.16
CA GLU A 481 -21.23 -23.48 4.77
C GLU A 481 -22.68 -23.78 4.35
N ASN A 482 -23.64 -22.97 4.80
CA ASN A 482 -25.06 -23.14 4.48
C ASN A 482 -25.50 -22.27 3.29
N ILE A 483 -24.64 -21.39 2.79
CA ILE A 483 -24.94 -20.53 1.64
C ILE A 483 -24.34 -21.17 0.39
N VAL A 484 -25.19 -21.47 -0.60
CA VAL A 484 -24.74 -21.93 -1.92
C VAL A 484 -24.63 -20.73 -2.84
N GLY A 485 -23.41 -20.27 -3.09
CA GLY A 485 -23.14 -19.13 -3.98
C GLY A 485 -23.14 -17.79 -3.26
N ASP A 486 -23.82 -16.80 -3.84
CA ASP A 486 -23.86 -15.42 -3.33
C ASP A 486 -25.00 -15.22 -2.34
N ARG A 487 -24.81 -14.32 -1.37
CA ARG A 487 -25.86 -13.99 -0.39
C ARG A 487 -27.03 -13.31 -1.08
N GLU A 488 -28.25 -13.73 -0.76
CA GLU A 488 -29.46 -13.09 -1.28
C GLU A 488 -29.72 -11.80 -0.50
N ILE A 489 -29.70 -10.67 -1.21
CA ILE A 489 -29.86 -9.36 -0.59
C ILE A 489 -31.36 -9.00 -0.61
N PRO A 490 -31.98 -8.79 0.57
CA PRO A 490 -33.39 -8.45 0.64
C PRO A 490 -33.63 -7.02 0.19
N ASP A 491 -34.71 -6.80 -0.56
CA ASP A 491 -35.18 -5.46 -0.90
C ASP A 491 -35.84 -4.79 0.32
N HIS A 492 -35.02 -4.14 1.13
CA HIS A 492 -35.46 -3.48 2.36
C HIS A 492 -34.80 -2.10 2.50
N PRO A 493 -35.53 -1.03 2.87
CA PRO A 493 -34.98 0.33 2.91
C PRO A 493 -33.69 0.48 3.72
N LEU A 494 -33.59 -0.14 4.90
CA LEU A 494 -32.35 -0.11 5.71
C LEU A 494 -31.17 -0.82 5.05
N VAL A 495 -31.42 -1.94 4.37
CA VAL A 495 -30.38 -2.74 3.72
C VAL A 495 -29.88 -1.97 2.50
N ASN A 496 -30.81 -1.47 1.68
CA ASN A 496 -30.52 -0.65 0.52
C ASN A 496 -29.74 0.62 0.90
N GLN A 497 -30.17 1.33 1.96
CA GLN A 497 -29.46 2.50 2.47
C GLN A 497 -28.05 2.15 2.96
N THR A 498 -27.89 1.07 3.72
CA THR A 498 -26.58 0.65 4.26
C THR A 498 -25.61 0.25 3.15
N ILE A 499 -26.08 -0.51 2.16
CA ILE A 499 -25.27 -0.87 1.00
C ILE A 499 -24.93 0.39 0.20
N GLY A 500 -25.91 1.29 -0.02
CA GLY A 500 -25.71 2.58 -0.67
C GLY A 500 -24.59 3.38 -0.02
N ASP A 501 -24.68 3.61 1.29
CA ASP A 501 -23.70 4.36 2.07
C ASP A 501 -22.30 3.72 2.04
N CYS A 502 -22.21 2.39 2.09
CA CYS A 502 -20.93 1.71 1.92
C CYS A 502 -20.35 1.96 0.51
N LEU A 503 -21.18 1.88 -0.53
CA LEU A 503 -20.76 2.03 -1.92
C LEU A 503 -20.42 3.48 -2.32
N THR A 504 -21.12 4.46 -1.76
CA THR A 504 -21.06 5.86 -2.22
C THR A 504 -20.46 6.83 -1.22
N GLU A 505 -20.47 6.55 0.09
CA GLU A 505 -19.82 7.43 1.07
C GLU A 505 -18.48 6.86 1.52
N ALA A 506 -18.46 5.60 1.98
CA ALA A 506 -17.21 4.93 2.38
C ALA A 506 -16.30 4.61 1.18
N MET A 507 -16.92 4.42 0.03
CA MET A 507 -16.29 4.14 -1.24
C MET A 507 -16.85 5.07 -2.31
N ASP A 508 -16.39 4.89 -3.55
CA ASP A 508 -16.95 5.58 -4.72
C ASP A 508 -17.11 4.58 -5.87
N ILE A 509 -18.23 3.85 -5.86
CA ILE A 509 -18.54 2.85 -6.88
C ILE A 509 -18.73 3.46 -8.26
N ASP A 510 -19.25 4.68 -8.36
CA ASP A 510 -19.54 5.31 -9.66
C ASP A 510 -18.23 5.66 -10.38
N ARG A 511 -17.21 6.10 -9.64
CA ARG A 511 -15.87 6.31 -10.21
C ARG A 511 -15.13 5.03 -10.43
N LEU A 512 -15.21 4.08 -9.51
CA LEU A 512 -14.60 2.76 -9.71
C LEU A 512 -15.12 2.11 -11.01
N THR A 513 -16.44 2.12 -11.21
CA THR A 513 -17.07 1.57 -12.43
C THR A 513 -16.57 2.27 -13.69
N ARG A 514 -16.44 3.61 -13.65
CA ARG A 514 -15.84 4.37 -14.76
C ARG A 514 -14.39 3.98 -15.01
N ILE A 515 -13.55 3.95 -13.97
CA ILE A 515 -12.13 3.59 -14.07
C ILE A 515 -11.94 2.19 -14.65
N ILE A 516 -12.70 1.19 -14.20
CA ILE A 516 -12.65 -0.16 -14.76
C ILE A 516 -13.05 -0.13 -16.25
N GLY A 517 -14.11 0.59 -16.61
CA GLY A 517 -14.50 0.76 -18.01
C GLY A 517 -13.46 1.49 -18.86
N ASP A 518 -12.73 2.45 -18.29
CA ASP A 518 -11.66 3.20 -18.95
C ASP A 518 -10.42 2.32 -19.16
N ILE A 519 -10.10 1.42 -18.21
CA ILE A 519 -9.07 0.38 -18.37
C ILE A 519 -9.47 -0.60 -19.48
N GLU A 520 -10.73 -1.07 -19.51
CA GLU A 520 -11.23 -2.00 -20.53
C GLU A 520 -11.14 -1.41 -21.96
N ARG A 521 -11.36 -0.09 -22.10
CA ARG A 521 -11.23 0.60 -23.40
C ARG A 521 -9.79 0.99 -23.75
N GLY A 522 -8.86 0.88 -22.81
CA GLY A 522 -7.48 1.33 -22.97
C GLY A 522 -7.29 2.84 -22.84
N ASP A 523 -8.29 3.58 -22.32
CA ASP A 523 -8.20 5.01 -22.01
C ASP A 523 -7.25 5.25 -20.82
N ILE A 524 -7.20 4.30 -19.87
CA ILE A 524 -6.20 4.26 -18.80
C ILE A 524 -5.13 3.22 -19.16
N ARG A 525 -3.89 3.68 -19.27
CA ARG A 525 -2.72 2.83 -19.54
C ARG A 525 -2.36 2.02 -18.29
N VAL A 526 -2.24 0.70 -18.43
CA VAL A 526 -1.73 -0.19 -17.37
C VAL A 526 -0.29 -0.58 -17.67
N ILE A 527 0.62 -0.38 -16.72
CA ILE A 527 2.03 -0.78 -16.83
C ILE A 527 2.32 -1.84 -15.78
N CYS A 528 2.84 -3.00 -16.19
CA CYS A 528 3.20 -4.08 -15.27
C CYS A 528 4.72 -4.11 -15.01
N ARG A 529 5.11 -4.26 -13.74
CA ARG A 529 6.51 -4.30 -13.29
C ARG A 529 6.71 -5.37 -12.21
N ASP A 530 7.52 -6.37 -12.53
CA ASP A 530 8.09 -7.28 -11.55
C ASP A 530 9.44 -6.71 -11.07
N LEU A 531 9.57 -6.48 -9.77
CA LEU A 531 10.74 -5.86 -9.14
C LEU A 531 11.37 -6.79 -8.10
N VAL A 532 12.66 -6.55 -7.81
CA VAL A 532 13.39 -7.30 -6.78
C VAL A 532 13.05 -6.80 -5.38
N GLU A 533 12.84 -5.50 -5.25
CA GLU A 533 12.46 -4.80 -4.02
C GLU A 533 11.35 -3.78 -4.29
N PRO A 534 10.59 -3.34 -3.26
CA PRO A 534 9.56 -2.33 -3.43
C PRO A 534 10.09 -1.04 -4.05
N SER A 535 9.33 -0.47 -4.98
CA SER A 535 9.61 0.85 -5.54
C SER A 535 9.54 1.96 -4.48
N PRO A 536 10.08 3.17 -4.76
CA PRO A 536 9.95 4.30 -3.85
C PRO A 536 8.50 4.61 -3.46
N LEU A 537 7.54 4.49 -4.40
CA LEU A 537 6.12 4.74 -4.16
C LEU A 537 5.45 3.63 -3.34
N ALA A 538 5.97 2.40 -3.40
CA ALA A 538 5.44 1.28 -2.62
C ALA A 538 5.69 1.45 -1.12
N ALA A 539 6.69 2.25 -0.73
CA ALA A 539 7.08 2.44 0.66
C ALA A 539 5.94 2.94 1.56
N GLU A 540 5.05 3.80 1.04
CA GLU A 540 3.91 4.33 1.81
C GLU A 540 2.92 3.21 2.20
N ILE A 541 2.53 2.39 1.23
CA ILE A 541 1.51 1.36 1.44
C ILE A 541 2.07 0.13 2.16
N VAL A 542 3.35 -0.18 1.99
CA VAL A 542 4.03 -1.25 2.74
C VAL A 542 4.09 -0.90 4.24
N ASN A 543 4.35 0.36 4.57
CA ASN A 543 4.42 0.85 5.95
C ASN A 543 3.09 1.46 6.43
N SER A 544 1.97 1.04 5.84
CA SER A 544 0.68 1.68 6.07
C SER A 544 0.18 1.51 7.51
N ARG A 545 -0.63 2.47 7.96
CA ARG A 545 -1.21 2.49 9.31
C ARG A 545 -2.37 1.49 9.41
N ALA A 546 -2.77 1.14 10.63
CA ALA A 546 -3.80 0.11 10.87
C ALA A 546 -5.14 0.35 10.15
N TYR A 547 -5.55 1.61 9.99
CA TYR A 547 -6.85 1.95 9.39
C TYR A 547 -6.89 1.80 7.85
N THR A 548 -5.76 1.58 7.18
CA THR A 548 -5.72 1.40 5.72
C THR A 548 -6.02 -0.05 5.30
N PHE A 549 -5.96 -0.99 6.24
CA PHE A 549 -6.26 -2.40 5.97
C PHE A 549 -7.75 -2.62 5.74
N LEU A 550 -8.06 -3.53 4.80
CA LEU A 550 -9.43 -3.84 4.36
C LEU A 550 -10.02 -5.06 5.09
N ASP A 551 -9.24 -5.69 5.97
CA ASP A 551 -9.59 -6.87 6.75
C ASP A 551 -9.18 -6.67 8.22
N GLY A 552 -9.72 -7.51 9.12
CA GLY A 552 -9.51 -7.41 10.55
C GLY A 552 -8.28 -8.14 11.11
N ALA A 553 -7.33 -8.60 10.28
CA ALA A 553 -6.17 -9.35 10.80
C ALA A 553 -5.26 -8.46 11.69
N PRO A 554 -4.69 -9.01 12.79
CA PRO A 554 -3.75 -8.29 13.64
C PRO A 554 -2.56 -7.72 12.87
N LEU A 555 -1.98 -6.62 13.36
CA LEU A 555 -0.87 -5.93 12.66
C LEU A 555 0.42 -6.76 12.64
N GLU A 556 0.63 -7.61 13.65
CA GLU A 556 1.79 -8.47 13.81
C GLU A 556 1.82 -9.61 12.77
N GLU A 557 0.65 -10.04 12.31
CA GLU A 557 0.47 -11.13 11.35
C GLU A 557 0.50 -10.66 9.88
N ARG A 558 0.79 -9.36 9.66
CA ARG A 558 0.77 -8.74 8.34
C ARG A 558 2.04 -9.04 7.55
N ARG A 559 1.89 -9.65 6.38
CA ARG A 559 3.00 -9.91 5.46
C ARG A 559 3.66 -8.63 4.94
N THR A 560 2.95 -7.51 4.91
CA THR A 560 3.49 -6.19 4.52
C THR A 560 4.61 -5.72 5.47
N ARG A 561 4.59 -6.11 6.75
CA ARG A 561 5.69 -5.82 7.70
C ARG A 561 6.94 -6.66 7.47
N ALA A 562 6.82 -7.78 6.77
CA ALA A 562 7.94 -8.63 6.37
C ALA A 562 8.62 -8.14 5.07
N VAL A 563 8.30 -6.92 4.63
CA VAL A 563 8.95 -6.27 3.48
C VAL A 563 10.05 -5.36 3.99
N ALA A 564 11.29 -5.67 3.62
CA ALA A 564 12.41 -4.77 3.83
C ALA A 564 12.52 -3.76 2.68
N SER A 565 12.91 -2.53 2.99
CA SER A 565 13.11 -1.45 2.01
C SER A 565 14.36 -0.63 2.35
N ARG A 566 15.09 -0.20 1.31
CA ARG A 566 16.16 0.79 1.45
C ARG A 566 15.56 2.16 1.78
N ARG A 567 16.05 2.79 2.85
CA ARG A 567 15.54 4.10 3.30
C ARG A 567 15.88 5.26 2.36
N TRP A 568 16.90 5.10 1.52
CA TRP A 568 17.36 6.11 0.57
C TRP A 568 17.88 5.42 -0.70
N LEU A 569 17.45 5.91 -1.86
CA LEU A 569 17.87 5.45 -3.18
C LEU A 569 18.26 6.69 -3.97
N ASP A 570 19.51 6.75 -4.43
CA ASP A 570 19.93 7.73 -5.44
C ASP A 570 19.21 7.38 -6.76
N PRO A 571 18.63 8.35 -7.49
CA PRO A 571 18.06 8.11 -8.82
C PRO A 571 18.97 7.29 -9.74
N THR A 572 20.29 7.48 -9.71
CA THR A 572 21.19 6.70 -10.59
C THR A 572 21.27 5.22 -10.23
N GLU A 573 20.99 4.84 -8.96
CA GLU A 573 20.96 3.45 -8.49
C GLU A 573 19.57 2.81 -8.64
N ALA A 574 18.52 3.61 -8.78
CA ALA A 574 17.12 3.14 -8.84
C ALA A 574 16.77 2.36 -10.13
N GLY A 575 17.58 2.50 -11.19
CA GLY A 575 17.41 1.78 -12.45
C GLY A 575 17.79 0.29 -12.38
N ASP A 576 18.56 -0.12 -11.37
CA ASP A 576 19.01 -1.51 -11.21
C ASP A 576 18.07 -2.39 -10.37
N LEU A 577 16.99 -1.81 -9.82
CA LEU A 577 16.04 -2.50 -8.91
C LEU A 577 15.20 -3.60 -9.58
N GLY A 578 15.10 -3.58 -10.91
CA GLY A 578 14.42 -4.63 -11.68
C GLY A 578 15.32 -5.80 -12.06
N ARG A 579 16.63 -5.73 -11.81
CA ARG A 579 17.60 -6.74 -12.30
C ARG A 579 18.06 -7.64 -11.17
N LEU A 580 17.97 -8.96 -11.39
CA LEU A 580 18.59 -9.93 -10.50
C LEU A 580 20.11 -9.89 -10.67
N ASP A 581 20.83 -10.13 -9.57
CA ASP A 581 22.27 -10.21 -9.62
C ASP A 581 22.70 -11.47 -10.41
N PRO A 582 23.46 -11.33 -11.51
CA PRO A 582 23.96 -12.48 -12.27
C PRO A 582 24.78 -13.45 -11.42
N ALA A 583 25.48 -12.97 -10.38
CA ALA A 583 26.20 -13.85 -9.46
C ALA A 583 25.26 -14.66 -8.57
N ALA A 584 24.14 -14.07 -8.12
CA ALA A 584 23.10 -14.78 -7.40
C ALA A 584 22.42 -15.85 -8.27
N ILE A 585 22.11 -15.52 -9.54
CA ILE A 585 21.56 -16.49 -10.51
C ILE A 585 22.51 -17.68 -10.67
N ARG A 586 23.80 -17.43 -10.95
CA ARG A 586 24.80 -18.50 -11.11
C ARG A 586 24.91 -19.37 -9.87
N ARG A 587 25.01 -18.75 -8.69
CA ARG A 587 25.11 -19.47 -7.42
C ARG A 587 23.90 -20.36 -7.16
N VAL A 588 22.68 -19.87 -7.41
CA VAL A 588 21.47 -20.70 -7.21
C VAL A 588 21.41 -21.83 -8.23
N ARG A 589 21.83 -21.59 -9.50
CA ARG A 589 21.94 -22.67 -10.49
C ARG A 589 22.93 -23.74 -10.05
N GLU A 590 24.11 -23.35 -9.58
CA GLU A 590 25.12 -24.29 -9.05
C GLU A 590 24.59 -25.08 -7.84
N GLU A 591 23.94 -24.41 -6.88
CA GLU A 591 23.37 -25.05 -5.69
C GLU A 591 22.14 -25.93 -5.98
N ALA A 592 21.40 -25.65 -7.05
CA ALA A 592 20.20 -26.41 -7.44
C ALA A 592 20.52 -27.53 -8.42
N TRP A 593 21.64 -27.44 -9.14
CA TRP A 593 22.09 -28.48 -10.03
C TRP A 593 22.47 -29.72 -9.21
N PRO A 594 22.00 -30.92 -9.59
CA PRO A 594 22.33 -32.11 -8.83
C PRO A 594 23.83 -32.42 -8.92
N GLU A 595 24.43 -32.76 -7.78
CA GLU A 595 25.78 -33.31 -7.70
C GLU A 595 25.69 -34.82 -7.45
N ALA A 596 26.54 -35.59 -8.12
CA ALA A 596 26.60 -37.04 -7.96
C ALA A 596 28.04 -37.52 -7.94
N VAL A 597 28.43 -38.17 -6.85
CA VAL A 597 29.73 -38.84 -6.70
C VAL A 597 29.63 -40.36 -6.84
N SER A 598 28.42 -40.89 -7.01
CA SER A 598 28.16 -42.32 -7.22
C SER A 598 27.07 -42.56 -8.28
N ALA A 599 26.94 -43.80 -8.74
CA ALA A 599 25.87 -44.19 -9.66
C ALA A 599 24.48 -44.04 -9.02
N ASP A 600 24.34 -44.28 -7.72
CA ASP A 600 23.06 -44.12 -7.00
C ASP A 600 22.65 -42.65 -6.93
N GLU A 601 23.58 -41.76 -6.60
CA GLU A 601 23.30 -40.31 -6.59
C GLU A 601 23.02 -39.77 -8.00
N LEU A 602 23.63 -40.32 -9.05
CA LEU A 602 23.31 -39.95 -10.43
C LEU A 602 21.91 -40.42 -10.84
N HIS A 603 21.46 -41.56 -10.33
CA HIS A 603 20.08 -42.02 -10.53
C HIS A 603 19.07 -41.08 -9.84
N ASP A 604 19.35 -40.66 -8.60
CA ASP A 604 18.57 -39.63 -7.90
C ASP A 604 18.58 -38.28 -8.63
N ALA A 605 19.71 -37.90 -9.23
CA ALA A 605 19.86 -36.71 -10.06
C ALA A 605 18.94 -36.76 -11.29
N LEU A 606 18.90 -37.90 -12.00
CA LEU A 606 17.98 -38.13 -13.12
C LEU A 606 16.51 -38.08 -12.69
N MET A 607 16.19 -38.65 -11.53
CA MET A 607 14.86 -38.58 -10.95
C MET A 607 14.46 -37.13 -10.62
N THR A 608 15.38 -36.31 -10.14
CA THR A 608 15.13 -34.91 -9.78
C THR A 608 15.03 -34.00 -11.02
N ALA A 609 16.02 -34.04 -11.91
CA ALA A 609 16.13 -33.16 -13.08
C ALA A 609 15.17 -33.52 -14.23
N GLY A 610 14.56 -34.71 -14.19
CA GLY A 610 13.72 -35.23 -15.28
C GLY A 610 14.52 -35.86 -16.40
N PHE A 611 15.53 -35.15 -16.89
CA PHE A 611 16.51 -35.65 -17.83
C PHE A 611 17.83 -34.88 -17.72
N LEU A 612 18.89 -35.49 -18.22
CA LEU A 612 20.21 -34.88 -18.37
C LEU A 612 20.72 -35.07 -19.79
N LEU A 613 21.33 -34.03 -20.36
CA LEU A 613 22.02 -34.14 -21.65
C LEU A 613 23.45 -34.64 -21.44
N PRO A 614 24.06 -35.35 -22.41
CA PRO A 614 25.44 -35.78 -22.33
C PRO A 614 26.43 -34.63 -22.06
N ASP A 615 26.18 -33.45 -22.64
CA ASP A 615 27.03 -32.26 -22.49
C ASP A 615 26.91 -31.61 -21.10
N GLU A 616 25.89 -31.98 -20.33
CA GLU A 616 25.67 -31.51 -18.95
C GLU A 616 26.35 -32.42 -17.92
N ALA A 617 26.96 -33.52 -18.36
CA ALA A 617 27.59 -34.50 -17.50
C ALA A 617 28.91 -33.97 -16.90
N GLN A 618 29.03 -34.02 -15.58
CA GLN A 618 30.30 -33.71 -14.91
C GLN A 618 31.38 -34.75 -15.24
N PRO A 619 32.68 -34.40 -15.15
CA PRO A 619 33.77 -35.34 -15.36
C PRO A 619 33.62 -36.60 -14.49
N GLY A 620 33.47 -37.76 -15.11
CA GLY A 620 33.28 -39.05 -14.43
C GLY A 620 31.85 -39.61 -14.48
N TRP A 621 30.85 -38.78 -14.75
CA TRP A 621 29.45 -39.23 -14.86
C TRP A 621 29.21 -40.21 -16.02
N THR A 622 30.01 -40.16 -17.08
CA THR A 622 29.93 -41.12 -18.21
C THR A 622 30.02 -42.58 -17.73
N VAL A 623 30.87 -42.86 -16.74
CA VAL A 623 31.01 -44.21 -16.17
C VAL A 623 29.77 -44.59 -15.36
N PHE A 624 29.19 -43.63 -14.64
CA PHE A 624 27.96 -43.85 -13.88
C PHE A 624 26.75 -44.07 -14.79
N PHE A 625 26.59 -43.28 -15.87
CA PHE A 625 25.54 -43.51 -16.88
C PHE A 625 25.64 -44.92 -17.48
N GLN A 626 26.85 -45.36 -17.86
CA GLN A 626 27.06 -46.71 -18.38
C GLN A 626 26.75 -47.78 -17.34
N THR A 627 27.12 -47.55 -16.08
CA THR A 627 26.81 -48.47 -14.97
C THR A 627 25.30 -48.60 -14.75
N LEU A 628 24.58 -47.47 -14.74
CA LEU A 628 23.12 -47.45 -14.60
C LEU A 628 22.41 -48.09 -15.81
N ALA A 629 22.91 -47.87 -17.02
CA ALA A 629 22.39 -48.50 -18.23
C ALA A 629 22.57 -50.03 -18.20
N LEU A 630 23.72 -50.51 -17.74
CA LEU A 630 23.99 -51.95 -17.56
C LEU A 630 23.11 -52.59 -16.47
N GLN A 631 22.68 -51.80 -15.49
CA GLN A 631 21.77 -52.21 -14.41
C GLN A 631 20.28 -52.01 -14.76
N ASP A 632 19.95 -51.56 -15.97
CA ASP A 632 18.59 -51.19 -16.41
C ASP A 632 17.92 -50.08 -15.57
N ARG A 633 18.69 -49.25 -14.87
CA ARG A 633 18.19 -48.17 -14.01
C ARG A 633 18.11 -46.82 -14.73
N ALA A 634 18.80 -46.67 -15.85
CA ALA A 634 18.72 -45.49 -16.71
C ALA A 634 18.66 -45.90 -18.17
N ALA A 635 18.03 -45.05 -18.99
CA ALA A 635 17.93 -45.24 -20.42
C ALA A 635 18.37 -43.97 -21.16
N GLU A 636 18.88 -44.15 -22.37
CA GLU A 636 19.26 -43.05 -23.26
C GLU A 636 18.33 -43.05 -24.47
N ILE A 637 17.72 -41.90 -24.77
CA ILE A 637 16.99 -41.65 -26.01
C ILE A 637 17.96 -40.97 -26.97
N ARG A 638 18.11 -41.52 -28.18
CA ARG A 638 18.97 -40.96 -29.23
C ARG A 638 18.17 -40.52 -30.44
N TRP A 639 18.47 -39.35 -30.97
CA TRP A 639 17.95 -38.83 -32.23
C TRP A 639 18.99 -38.99 -33.35
N PRO A 640 18.58 -38.99 -34.64
CA PRO A 640 19.49 -39.16 -35.77
C PRO A 640 20.58 -38.08 -35.89
N ASP A 641 20.33 -36.87 -35.41
CA ASP A 641 21.25 -35.72 -35.48
C ASP A 641 22.27 -35.70 -34.30
N GLU A 642 22.67 -36.88 -33.80
CA GLU A 642 23.59 -37.10 -32.67
C GLU A 642 23.15 -36.53 -31.30
N ALA A 643 21.99 -35.87 -31.22
CA ALA A 643 21.40 -35.47 -29.95
C ALA A 643 20.96 -36.70 -29.14
N SER A 644 21.23 -36.68 -27.83
CA SER A 644 20.69 -37.68 -26.92
C SER A 644 20.36 -37.08 -25.56
N LEU A 645 19.50 -37.76 -24.80
CA LEU A 645 19.23 -37.44 -23.42
C LEU A 645 19.13 -38.70 -22.57
N TRP A 646 19.51 -38.57 -21.30
CA TRP A 646 19.46 -39.61 -20.29
C TRP A 646 18.28 -39.38 -19.36
N LEU A 647 17.60 -40.47 -18.99
CA LEU A 647 16.49 -40.47 -18.05
C LEU A 647 16.56 -41.71 -17.15
N ALA A 648 16.03 -41.59 -15.93
CA ALA A 648 15.86 -42.73 -15.03
C ALA A 648 14.76 -43.65 -15.58
N ALA A 649 14.95 -44.98 -15.51
CA ALA A 649 14.03 -45.96 -16.07
C ALA A 649 12.58 -45.74 -15.59
N GLU A 650 12.41 -45.35 -14.34
CA GLU A 650 11.12 -45.06 -13.69
C GLU A 650 10.35 -43.90 -14.34
N ARG A 651 11.03 -42.99 -15.04
CA ARG A 651 10.40 -41.87 -15.77
C ARG A 651 10.10 -42.22 -17.24
N LEU A 652 10.52 -43.40 -17.72
CA LEU A 652 10.29 -43.85 -19.10
C LEU A 652 8.80 -43.77 -19.55
N PRO A 653 7.79 -44.10 -18.72
CA PRO A 653 6.38 -43.94 -19.08
C PRO A 653 5.99 -42.50 -19.48
N GLN A 654 6.58 -41.50 -18.81
CA GLN A 654 6.35 -40.08 -19.13
C GLN A 654 6.89 -39.75 -20.53
N PHE A 655 8.11 -40.20 -20.83
CA PHE A 655 8.72 -39.97 -22.14
C PHE A 655 8.02 -40.73 -23.27
N VAL A 656 7.56 -41.97 -23.04
CA VAL A 656 6.77 -42.73 -24.02
C VAL A 656 5.44 -42.03 -24.36
N ALA A 657 4.81 -41.35 -23.39
CA ALA A 657 3.60 -40.56 -23.64
C ALA A 657 3.88 -39.30 -24.46
N VAL A 658 5.03 -38.63 -24.24
CA VAL A 658 5.42 -37.42 -24.97
C VAL A 658 5.91 -37.72 -26.39
N TYR A 659 6.57 -38.87 -26.58
CA TYR A 659 7.19 -39.36 -27.82
C TYR A 659 6.55 -40.70 -28.25
N PRO A 660 5.39 -40.70 -28.94
CA PRO A 660 4.63 -41.92 -29.18
C PRO A 660 5.30 -42.96 -30.08
N SER A 661 6.26 -42.56 -30.92
CA SER A 661 7.00 -43.47 -31.82
C SER A 661 8.25 -44.09 -31.18
N LEU A 662 8.42 -43.96 -29.86
CA LEU A 662 9.53 -44.54 -29.13
C LEU A 662 9.27 -46.05 -28.93
N GLU A 663 10.00 -46.89 -29.66
CA GLU A 663 9.83 -48.36 -29.62
C GLU A 663 10.32 -48.96 -28.29
N VAL A 664 9.42 -49.59 -27.54
CA VAL A 664 9.70 -50.34 -26.30
C VAL A 664 9.19 -51.78 -26.42
N LEU A 665 9.97 -52.76 -25.96
CA LEU A 665 9.63 -54.18 -26.08
C LEU A 665 8.56 -54.57 -25.06
N GLY A 666 7.52 -55.31 -25.48
CA GLY A 666 6.46 -55.81 -24.58
C GLY A 666 5.21 -54.94 -24.51
N ARG A 667 5.15 -53.83 -25.25
CA ARG A 667 3.90 -53.08 -25.47
C ARG A 667 3.08 -53.80 -26.54
N SER A 668 1.90 -54.32 -26.20
CA SER A 668 0.96 -54.83 -27.20
C SER A 668 0.54 -53.67 -28.12
N PRO A 669 0.42 -53.86 -29.45
CA PRO A 669 0.02 -52.79 -30.39
C PRO A 669 -1.40 -52.24 -30.18
N SER A 670 -2.14 -52.67 -29.15
CA SER A 670 -3.60 -52.54 -29.05
C SER A 670 -4.13 -51.35 -28.27
N GLU A 671 -3.30 -50.38 -27.87
CA GLU A 671 -3.77 -49.12 -27.26
C GLU A 671 -3.33 -47.86 -28.04
N ALA A 672 -2.53 -48.03 -29.10
CA ALA A 672 -2.13 -46.94 -29.98
C ALA A 672 -3.25 -46.44 -30.91
N GLU A 673 -4.34 -47.21 -31.08
CA GLU A 673 -5.46 -46.88 -31.99
C GLU A 673 -6.67 -46.19 -31.32
N VAL A 674 -6.66 -45.95 -30.00
CA VAL A 674 -7.82 -45.30 -29.32
C VAL A 674 -7.67 -43.77 -29.19
N ILE A 675 -6.54 -43.18 -29.57
CA ILE A 675 -6.35 -41.71 -29.60
C ILE A 675 -6.57 -41.14 -31.02
N GLU A 676 -7.54 -41.66 -31.77
CA GLU A 676 -7.98 -41.02 -33.03
C GLU A 676 -9.02 -39.90 -32.81
N GLY A 677 -9.53 -39.74 -31.59
CA GLY A 677 -10.50 -38.68 -31.26
C GLY A 677 -9.93 -37.27 -31.10
N ASN A 678 -8.61 -37.10 -30.91
CA ASN A 678 -7.98 -35.81 -30.59
C ASN A 678 -7.01 -35.29 -31.68
N ARG A 679 -7.18 -35.76 -32.93
CA ARG A 679 -6.40 -35.27 -34.10
C ARG A 679 -6.91 -33.94 -34.67
N ALA A 680 -8.00 -33.38 -34.15
CA ALA A 680 -8.55 -32.10 -34.62
C ALA A 680 -7.77 -30.91 -34.01
N GLY A 681 -6.55 -30.66 -34.50
CA GLY A 681 -5.79 -29.46 -34.14
C GLY A 681 -4.35 -29.39 -34.67
N PHE A 682 -3.77 -30.52 -35.06
CA PHE A 682 -2.35 -30.58 -35.47
C PHE A 682 -2.20 -30.80 -36.98
N ASP A 683 -2.24 -29.70 -37.73
CA ASP A 683 -1.70 -29.56 -39.09
C ASP A 683 -0.33 -28.86 -38.92
N SER A 684 0.82 -29.23 -39.48
CA SER A 684 1.18 -30.15 -40.56
C SER A 684 2.70 -30.44 -40.51
N ALA A 685 3.10 -31.55 -41.14
CA ALA A 685 4.32 -31.68 -41.94
C ALA A 685 5.71 -31.52 -41.29
N GLN A 686 6.16 -32.53 -40.54
CA GLN A 686 7.55 -33.01 -40.58
C GLN A 686 7.57 -34.54 -40.39
N PRO A 687 8.27 -35.32 -41.24
CA PRO A 687 8.46 -36.74 -40.98
C PRO A 687 9.24 -36.90 -39.68
N ALA A 688 8.67 -37.60 -38.70
CA ALA A 688 9.33 -37.91 -37.44
C ALA A 688 10.65 -38.63 -37.74
N GLN A 689 11.77 -37.95 -37.49
CA GLN A 689 13.07 -38.60 -37.46
C GLN A 689 13.02 -39.72 -36.39
N PRO A 690 13.39 -40.97 -36.73
CA PRO A 690 13.26 -42.09 -35.79
C PRO A 690 14.22 -41.89 -34.61
N TYR A 691 13.69 -41.62 -33.44
CA TYR A 691 14.41 -41.64 -32.17
C TYR A 691 14.33 -43.04 -31.55
N CYS A 692 15.44 -43.53 -31.00
CA CYS A 692 15.53 -44.89 -30.47
C CYS A 692 15.98 -44.91 -29.00
N LEU A 693 15.43 -45.86 -28.24
CA LEU A 693 15.88 -46.18 -26.89
C LEU A 693 17.06 -47.14 -26.96
N THR A 694 18.15 -46.86 -26.25
CA THR A 694 19.35 -47.72 -26.26
C THR A 694 19.09 -49.14 -25.75
N ASN A 695 18.11 -49.34 -24.87
CA ASN A 695 17.67 -50.65 -24.40
C ASN A 695 16.14 -50.74 -24.27
N PRO A 696 15.44 -51.17 -25.34
CA PRO A 696 13.98 -51.32 -25.35
C PRO A 696 13.42 -52.34 -24.34
N ALA A 697 14.26 -53.24 -23.79
CA ALA A 697 13.84 -54.28 -22.86
C ALA A 697 13.63 -53.77 -21.42
N ILE A 698 14.11 -52.56 -21.09
CA ILE A 698 13.92 -51.92 -19.77
C ILE A 698 12.44 -51.86 -19.40
N TRP A 699 11.55 -51.62 -20.38
CA TRP A 699 10.09 -51.57 -20.17
C TRP A 699 9.52 -52.82 -19.48
N GLN A 700 10.03 -54.02 -19.81
CA GLN A 700 9.56 -55.28 -19.21
C GLN A 700 10.12 -55.53 -17.82
N ARG A 701 11.20 -54.83 -17.45
CA ARG A 701 11.91 -54.98 -16.17
C ARG A 701 11.44 -53.97 -15.12
N LEU A 702 10.75 -52.92 -15.55
CA LEU A 702 10.14 -51.93 -14.67
C LEU A 702 9.02 -52.56 -13.83
N PRO A 703 8.94 -52.25 -12.53
CA PRO A 703 7.80 -52.65 -11.69
C PRO A 703 6.48 -52.14 -12.27
N CYS A 704 5.41 -52.95 -12.13
CA CYS A 704 4.11 -52.64 -12.73
C CYS A 704 3.50 -51.33 -12.23
N GLU A 705 3.84 -50.87 -11.01
CA GLU A 705 3.41 -49.58 -10.46
C GLU A 705 3.81 -48.37 -11.34
N PHE A 706 4.92 -48.47 -12.08
CA PHE A 706 5.34 -47.42 -13.03
C PHE A 706 4.70 -47.59 -14.41
N THR A 707 4.57 -48.83 -14.90
CA THR A 707 4.02 -49.10 -16.24
C THR A 707 2.51 -49.04 -16.32
N ASP A 708 1.80 -49.30 -15.21
CA ASP A 708 0.34 -49.27 -15.11
C ASP A 708 -0.19 -47.84 -14.89
N GLN A 709 0.69 -46.90 -14.55
CA GLN A 709 0.33 -45.48 -14.45
C GLN A 709 0.10 -44.92 -15.86
N SER A 710 -1.15 -44.57 -16.17
CA SER A 710 -1.48 -43.92 -17.44
C SER A 710 -1.09 -42.44 -17.41
N TRP A 711 -0.40 -42.00 -18.47
CA TRP A 711 0.01 -40.62 -18.65
C TRP A 711 -0.59 -40.07 -19.94
N THR A 712 -1.26 -38.92 -19.85
CA THR A 712 -1.54 -38.15 -21.06
C THR A 712 -0.27 -37.44 -21.54
N PRO A 713 -0.11 -37.16 -22.85
CA PRO A 713 1.06 -36.46 -23.36
C PRO A 713 1.26 -35.05 -22.75
N GLU A 714 0.20 -34.43 -22.25
CA GLU A 714 0.22 -33.13 -21.60
C GLU A 714 0.69 -33.22 -20.14
N GLU A 715 0.13 -34.15 -19.35
CA GLU A 715 0.54 -34.38 -17.96
C GLU A 715 1.98 -34.88 -17.85
N ALA A 716 2.40 -35.76 -18.76
CA ALA A 716 3.78 -36.23 -18.81
C ALA A 716 4.77 -35.08 -19.08
N LEU A 717 4.45 -34.21 -20.04
CA LEU A 717 5.30 -33.06 -20.34
C LEU A 717 5.35 -32.10 -19.16
N LYS A 718 4.24 -31.87 -18.44
CA LYS A 718 4.24 -31.07 -17.20
C LYS A 718 5.22 -31.62 -16.16
N GLU A 719 5.23 -32.91 -15.88
CA GLU A 719 6.13 -33.51 -14.89
C GLU A 719 7.61 -33.50 -15.32
N ILE A 720 7.88 -33.69 -16.61
CA ILE A 720 9.24 -33.57 -17.16
C ILE A 720 9.75 -32.14 -16.98
N LEU A 721 8.92 -31.14 -17.33
CA LEU A 721 9.27 -29.73 -17.17
C LEU A 721 9.41 -29.33 -15.69
N ARG A 722 8.59 -29.87 -14.77
CA ARG A 722 8.73 -29.63 -13.33
C ARG A 722 10.10 -30.08 -12.80
N GLY A 723 10.52 -31.29 -13.18
CA GLY A 723 11.85 -31.79 -12.82
C GLY A 723 12.96 -30.89 -13.38
N ARG A 724 12.85 -30.54 -14.66
CA ARG A 724 13.87 -29.74 -15.35
C ARG A 724 14.02 -28.33 -14.77
N LEU A 725 12.90 -27.64 -14.55
CA LEU A 725 12.88 -26.27 -14.04
C LEU A 725 13.36 -26.18 -12.58
N GLY A 726 13.27 -27.29 -11.83
CA GLY A 726 13.75 -27.38 -10.45
C GLY A 726 15.28 -27.24 -10.30
N CYS A 727 16.05 -27.37 -11.38
CA CYS A 727 17.51 -27.27 -11.35
C CYS A 727 18.13 -26.24 -12.33
N THR A 728 17.39 -25.71 -13.31
CA THR A 728 17.96 -24.82 -14.34
C THR A 728 18.03 -23.33 -13.99
N GLY A 729 17.21 -22.84 -13.05
CA GLY A 729 17.00 -21.39 -12.86
C GLY A 729 16.26 -20.72 -14.05
N PRO A 730 16.37 -19.39 -14.23
CA PRO A 730 15.69 -18.68 -15.33
C PRO A 730 16.09 -19.23 -16.71
N THR A 731 15.14 -19.52 -17.59
CA THR A 731 15.40 -20.11 -18.93
C THR A 731 14.30 -19.75 -19.93
N THR A 732 14.56 -19.86 -21.23
CA THR A 732 13.55 -19.56 -22.26
C THR A 732 12.83 -20.84 -22.71
N ALA A 733 11.60 -20.69 -23.23
CA ALA A 733 10.85 -21.80 -23.81
C ALA A 733 11.62 -22.44 -24.98
N ASP A 734 12.24 -21.61 -25.84
CA ASP A 734 13.08 -22.07 -26.96
C ASP A 734 14.27 -22.91 -26.49
N HIS A 735 14.92 -22.53 -25.39
CA HIS A 735 16.04 -23.28 -24.85
C HIS A 735 15.58 -24.69 -24.42
N ILE A 736 14.52 -24.80 -23.62
CA ILE A 736 13.98 -26.10 -23.19
C ILE A 736 13.49 -26.92 -24.40
N ALA A 737 12.82 -26.28 -25.35
CA ALA A 737 12.31 -26.92 -26.56
C ALA A 737 13.44 -27.53 -27.39
N SER A 738 14.58 -26.84 -27.50
CA SER A 738 15.77 -27.38 -28.18
C SER A 738 16.37 -28.60 -27.47
N GLN A 739 16.32 -28.66 -26.14
CA GLN A 739 16.84 -29.78 -25.34
C GLN A 739 15.96 -31.04 -25.45
N LEU A 740 14.65 -30.85 -25.56
CA LEU A 740 13.68 -31.94 -25.74
C LEU A 740 13.40 -32.27 -27.21
N LEU A 741 13.89 -31.45 -28.16
CA LEU A 741 13.56 -31.57 -29.59
C LEU A 741 12.03 -31.59 -29.83
N LEU A 742 11.32 -30.73 -29.09
CA LEU A 742 9.88 -30.52 -29.22
C LEU A 742 9.60 -29.15 -29.87
N PRO A 743 8.44 -28.96 -30.52
CA PRO A 743 8.02 -27.63 -30.97
C PRO A 743 7.92 -26.66 -29.79
N ALA A 744 8.50 -25.47 -29.92
CA ALA A 744 8.51 -24.43 -28.88
C ALA A 744 7.09 -24.12 -28.35
N LEU A 745 6.10 -24.03 -29.25
CA LEU A 745 4.70 -23.78 -28.90
C LEU A 745 4.14 -24.82 -27.91
N ARG A 746 4.52 -26.10 -28.01
CA ARG A 746 4.04 -27.16 -27.11
C ARG A 746 4.64 -27.00 -25.71
N VAL A 747 5.91 -26.62 -25.63
CA VAL A 747 6.58 -26.33 -24.35
C VAL A 747 5.98 -25.08 -23.72
N GLU A 748 5.75 -24.03 -24.49
CA GLU A 748 5.14 -22.77 -24.03
C GLU A 748 3.72 -22.98 -23.48
N GLN A 749 2.86 -23.73 -24.18
CA GLN A 749 1.54 -24.11 -23.69
C GLN A 749 1.59 -24.85 -22.34
N THR A 750 2.59 -25.71 -22.17
CA THR A 750 2.78 -26.46 -20.92
C THR A 750 3.31 -25.57 -19.80
N LEU A 751 4.21 -24.62 -20.10
CA LEU A 751 4.72 -23.63 -19.15
C LEU A 751 3.60 -22.69 -18.68
N LEU A 752 2.69 -22.28 -19.56
CA LEU A 752 1.48 -21.53 -19.22
C LEU A 752 0.55 -22.31 -18.28
N ALA A 753 0.38 -23.61 -18.50
CA ALA A 753 -0.36 -24.48 -17.59
C ALA A 753 0.32 -24.56 -16.21
N LEU A 754 1.64 -24.74 -16.16
CA LEU A 754 2.42 -24.74 -14.91
C LEU A 754 2.40 -23.39 -14.19
N GLN A 755 2.32 -22.27 -14.91
CA GLN A 755 2.14 -20.95 -14.35
C GLN A 755 0.77 -20.82 -13.68
N THR A 756 -0.29 -21.30 -14.34
CA THR A 756 -1.65 -21.33 -13.78
C THR A 756 -1.72 -22.16 -12.49
N GLU A 757 -0.94 -23.24 -12.43
CA GLU A 757 -0.81 -24.10 -11.23
C GLU A 757 0.08 -23.49 -10.12
N GLY A 758 0.71 -22.33 -10.35
CA GLY A 758 1.53 -21.65 -9.34
C GLY A 758 3.01 -22.05 -9.31
N PHE A 759 3.46 -22.95 -10.18
CA PHE A 759 4.79 -23.56 -10.10
C PHE A 759 5.90 -22.67 -10.67
N VAL A 760 5.63 -21.99 -11.79
CA VAL A 760 6.60 -21.12 -12.49
C VAL A 760 6.12 -19.67 -12.56
N LEU A 761 7.09 -18.77 -12.71
CA LEU A 761 6.87 -17.35 -13.03
C LEU A 761 7.46 -17.03 -14.40
N HIS A 762 6.77 -16.14 -15.10
CA HIS A 762 7.13 -15.62 -16.42
C HIS A 762 7.56 -14.16 -16.27
N GLY A 763 8.67 -13.76 -16.89
CA GLY A 763 9.17 -12.39 -16.81
C GLY A 763 10.59 -12.21 -17.34
N HIS A 764 11.16 -11.03 -17.09
CA HIS A 764 12.54 -10.70 -17.49
C HIS A 764 13.44 -10.75 -16.24
N PHE A 765 14.19 -11.84 -16.07
CA PHE A 765 14.97 -12.06 -14.84
C PHE A 765 16.47 -11.81 -15.05
N SER A 766 17.00 -12.16 -16.22
CA SER A 766 18.39 -11.94 -16.62
C SER A 766 18.57 -10.66 -17.44
N THR A 767 19.81 -10.34 -17.82
CA THR A 767 20.13 -9.12 -18.61
C THR A 767 19.71 -9.21 -20.08
N GLY A 768 19.05 -10.28 -20.50
CA GLY A 768 18.51 -10.46 -21.86
C GLY A 768 17.22 -9.68 -22.09
N GLN A 769 16.87 -9.47 -23.36
CA GLN A 769 15.56 -8.92 -23.77
C GLN A 769 14.49 -10.00 -24.01
N ALA A 770 14.83 -11.27 -23.84
CA ALA A 770 13.90 -12.37 -24.04
C ALA A 770 13.13 -12.67 -22.76
N GLU A 771 11.87 -13.07 -22.90
CA GLU A 771 11.05 -13.51 -21.78
C GLU A 771 11.52 -14.88 -21.28
N GLU A 772 11.63 -15.00 -19.96
CA GLU A 772 12.16 -16.15 -19.26
C GLU A 772 11.12 -16.76 -18.31
N TRP A 773 11.30 -18.04 -18.05
CA TRP A 773 10.54 -18.86 -17.14
C TRP A 773 11.45 -19.33 -16.01
N CYS A 774 11.00 -19.23 -14.78
CA CYS A 774 11.76 -19.70 -13.62
C CYS A 774 10.84 -20.41 -12.62
N GLU A 775 11.33 -21.51 -12.03
CA GLU A 775 10.68 -22.15 -10.89
C GLU A 775 10.64 -21.18 -9.71
N ARG A 776 9.47 -21.08 -9.08
CA ARG A 776 9.20 -20.01 -8.10
C ARG A 776 10.15 -20.06 -6.91
N ARG A 777 10.50 -21.25 -6.40
CA ARG A 777 11.35 -21.39 -5.20
C ARG A 777 12.79 -21.02 -5.52
N LEU A 778 13.32 -21.43 -6.67
CA LEU A 778 14.62 -20.98 -7.18
C LEU A 778 14.62 -19.47 -7.36
N LEU A 779 13.59 -18.89 -7.98
CA LEU A 779 13.51 -17.44 -8.15
C LEU A 779 13.52 -16.70 -6.81
N ALA A 780 12.71 -17.12 -5.84
CA ALA A 780 12.68 -16.55 -4.49
C ALA A 780 14.05 -16.65 -3.78
N ARG A 781 14.80 -17.74 -3.98
CA ARG A 781 16.19 -17.88 -3.49
C ARG A 781 17.13 -16.88 -4.18
N ILE A 782 17.04 -16.71 -5.49
CA ILE A 782 17.85 -15.74 -6.26
C ILE A 782 17.59 -14.31 -5.76
N HIS A 783 16.32 -13.94 -5.58
CA HIS A 783 15.95 -12.65 -5.00
C HIS A 783 16.56 -12.46 -3.61
N ARG A 784 16.44 -13.46 -2.73
CA ARG A 784 17.02 -13.40 -1.37
C ARG A 784 18.53 -13.21 -1.38
N TYR A 785 19.25 -13.92 -2.25
CA TYR A 785 20.71 -13.77 -2.37
C TYR A 785 21.09 -12.41 -2.94
N THR A 786 20.35 -11.92 -3.93
CA THR A 786 20.50 -10.57 -4.49
C THR A 786 20.33 -9.52 -3.38
N LEU A 787 19.24 -9.59 -2.61
CA LEU A 787 18.96 -8.68 -1.50
C LEU A 787 20.01 -8.75 -0.41
N ASN A 788 20.47 -9.94 -0.02
CA ASN A 788 21.49 -10.08 1.03
C ASN A 788 22.81 -9.43 0.62
N ARG A 789 23.24 -9.58 -0.63
CA ARG A 789 24.45 -8.90 -1.14
C ARG A 789 24.26 -7.39 -1.12
N LEU A 790 23.14 -6.91 -1.66
CA LEU A 790 22.78 -5.49 -1.68
C LEU A 790 22.66 -4.87 -0.28
N ARG A 791 22.35 -5.65 0.76
CA ARG A 791 22.34 -5.20 2.16
C ARG A 791 23.73 -5.11 2.75
N GLN A 792 24.61 -6.05 2.43
CA GLN A 792 26.01 -6.02 2.90
C GLN A 792 26.74 -4.75 2.41
N GLU A 793 26.32 -4.16 1.30
CA GLU A 793 26.85 -2.89 0.79
C GLU A 793 26.46 -1.66 1.65
N ILE A 794 25.37 -1.73 2.43
CA ILE A 794 24.79 -0.61 3.20
C ILE A 794 24.63 -0.98 4.68
N GLU A 795 25.44 -1.91 5.18
CA GLU A 795 25.31 -2.39 6.55
C GLU A 795 25.64 -1.26 7.55
N PRO A 796 24.73 -0.94 8.50
CA PRO A 796 24.98 0.09 9.49
C PRO A 796 26.13 -0.33 10.40
N VAL A 797 27.20 0.48 10.42
CA VAL A 797 28.35 0.25 11.28
C VAL A 797 28.08 0.68 12.72
N ALA A 798 28.80 0.12 13.68
CA ALA A 798 28.68 0.53 15.07
C ALA A 798 29.05 2.02 15.24
N THR A 799 28.46 2.71 16.22
CA THR A 799 28.76 4.12 16.51
C THR A 799 30.27 4.35 16.72
N GLY A 800 30.98 3.37 17.28
CA GLY A 800 32.43 3.42 17.44
C GLY A 800 33.19 3.45 16.10
N ASP A 801 32.74 2.71 15.10
CA ASP A 801 33.34 2.69 13.76
C ASP A 801 33.06 3.99 13.01
N PHE A 802 31.85 4.53 13.12
CA PHE A 802 31.53 5.85 12.60
C PHE A 802 32.43 6.93 13.22
N MET A 803 32.66 6.90 14.54
CA MET A 803 33.56 7.85 15.20
C MET A 803 35.02 7.70 14.74
N ARG A 804 35.51 6.46 14.55
CA ARG A 804 36.87 6.22 13.99
C ARG A 804 36.99 6.76 12.57
N PHE A 805 35.99 6.49 11.72
CA PHE A 805 35.91 7.08 10.39
C PHE A 805 35.92 8.60 10.47
N LEU A 806 35.08 9.21 11.31
CA LEU A 806 34.99 10.67 11.43
C LEU A 806 36.32 11.28 11.85
N PHE A 807 37.04 10.70 12.82
CA PHE A 807 38.35 11.19 13.23
C PHE A 807 39.42 11.04 12.14
N ARG A 808 39.38 9.96 11.35
CA ARG A 808 40.28 9.76 10.22
C ARG A 808 39.95 10.70 9.05
N TRP A 809 38.67 10.81 8.72
CA TRP A 809 38.14 11.66 7.65
C TRP A 809 38.39 13.14 7.93
N GLN A 810 38.20 13.58 9.17
CA GLN A 810 38.52 14.93 9.62
C GLN A 810 40.02 15.14 9.92
N HIS A 811 40.86 14.14 9.64
CA HIS A 811 42.31 14.14 9.84
C HIS A 811 42.78 14.42 11.28
N VAL A 812 41.91 14.24 12.27
CA VAL A 812 42.20 14.40 13.71
C VAL A 812 43.01 13.21 14.23
N HIS A 813 42.82 12.03 13.64
CA HIS A 813 43.56 10.82 13.99
C HIS A 813 45.05 10.96 13.58
N PRO A 814 46.01 10.59 14.46
CA PRO A 814 47.45 10.80 14.21
C PRO A 814 47.97 10.28 12.86
N GLU A 815 47.50 9.10 12.43
CA GLU A 815 47.90 8.45 11.16
C GLU A 815 47.40 9.19 9.90
N THR A 816 46.35 10.01 10.02
CA THR A 816 45.73 10.70 8.90
C THR A 816 46.04 12.19 8.87
N ARG A 817 46.78 12.70 9.86
CA ARG A 817 47.17 14.12 9.88
C ARG A 817 47.99 14.43 8.63
N GLN A 818 47.59 15.49 7.95
CA GLN A 818 48.27 15.92 6.73
C GLN A 818 49.49 16.79 7.10
N GLN A 819 50.40 17.04 6.15
CA GLN A 819 51.60 17.84 6.41
C GLN A 819 51.83 18.88 5.31
N GLY A 820 52.30 20.06 5.72
CA GLY A 820 52.76 21.12 4.83
C GLY A 820 51.67 22.09 4.33
N PRO A 821 52.08 23.16 3.62
CA PRO A 821 51.20 24.27 3.27
C PRO A 821 50.15 23.93 2.19
N GLN A 822 50.40 22.94 1.32
CA GLN A 822 49.40 22.51 0.32
C GLN A 822 48.23 21.75 0.97
N ALA A 823 48.52 20.94 2.00
CA ALA A 823 47.50 20.24 2.76
C ALA A 823 46.56 21.18 3.52
N LEU A 824 47.08 22.32 4.00
CA LEU A 824 46.27 23.35 4.64
C LEU A 824 45.14 23.84 3.72
N ALA A 825 45.40 24.05 2.43
CA ALA A 825 44.36 24.50 1.50
C ALA A 825 43.24 23.46 1.30
N ALA A 826 43.58 22.17 1.22
CA ALA A 826 42.61 21.09 1.14
C ALA A 826 41.80 20.96 2.45
N MET A 827 42.47 21.10 3.60
CA MET A 827 41.83 21.10 4.91
C MET A 827 40.81 22.22 5.07
N LEU A 828 41.19 23.43 4.69
CA LEU A 828 40.29 24.58 4.73
C LEU A 828 39.10 24.39 3.78
N THR A 829 39.30 23.73 2.63
CA THR A 829 38.21 23.38 1.71
C THR A 829 37.21 22.41 2.35
N GLN A 830 37.70 21.41 3.09
CA GLN A 830 36.85 20.43 3.80
C GLN A 830 36.09 21.05 4.98
N LEU A 831 36.66 22.10 5.60
CA LEU A 831 36.06 22.82 6.74
C LEU A 831 35.32 24.10 6.34
N GLU A 832 35.11 24.35 5.05
CA GLU A 832 34.33 25.51 4.61
C GLU A 832 32.90 25.46 5.20
N GLY A 833 32.41 26.62 5.61
CA GLY A 833 31.08 26.71 6.24
C GLY A 833 31.09 26.45 7.75
N PHE A 834 32.16 25.89 8.31
CA PHE A 834 32.31 25.75 9.76
C PHE A 834 32.75 27.08 10.37
N GLU A 835 32.02 27.55 11.38
CA GLU A 835 32.38 28.74 12.16
C GLU A 835 32.97 28.35 13.51
N ALA A 836 34.16 28.89 13.80
CA ALA A 836 34.81 28.71 15.09
C ALA A 836 35.48 30.02 15.53
N PRO A 837 35.70 30.22 16.84
CA PRO A 837 36.44 31.38 17.33
C PRO A 837 37.79 31.53 16.62
N ALA A 838 38.16 32.76 16.26
CA ALA A 838 39.42 33.06 15.57
C ALA A 838 40.64 32.38 16.22
N ALA A 839 40.71 32.40 17.56
CA ALA A 839 41.80 31.77 18.29
C ALA A 839 41.80 30.22 18.23
N ALA A 840 40.64 29.59 18.05
CA ALA A 840 40.50 28.14 17.99
C ALA A 840 41.00 27.56 16.66
N TRP A 841 40.96 28.34 15.57
CA TRP A 841 41.46 27.90 14.27
C TRP A 841 42.95 27.54 14.33
N GLU A 842 43.78 28.45 14.83
CA GLU A 842 45.22 28.24 14.92
C GLU A 842 45.67 27.60 16.23
N GLY A 843 44.84 27.64 17.28
CA GLY A 843 45.14 27.02 18.57
C GLY A 843 44.81 25.54 18.63
N ASP A 844 43.66 25.13 18.07
CA ASP A 844 43.09 23.81 18.31
C ASP A 844 42.78 23.05 17.00
N ILE A 845 42.14 23.72 16.03
CA ILE A 845 41.55 23.06 14.85
C ILE A 845 42.62 22.62 13.85
N LEU A 846 43.47 23.56 13.41
CA LEU A 846 44.52 23.29 12.42
C LEU A 846 45.67 22.45 13.00
N PRO A 847 46.21 22.73 14.20
CA PRO A 847 47.30 21.92 14.77
C PRO A 847 46.92 20.47 15.06
N THR A 848 45.63 20.19 15.31
CA THR A 848 45.16 18.81 15.54
C THR A 848 45.07 18.00 14.24
N ARG A 849 45.01 18.68 13.07
CA ARG A 849 44.80 18.08 11.75
C ARG A 849 46.02 18.13 10.85
N LEU A 850 46.96 19.04 11.13
CA LEU A 850 48.19 19.25 10.39
C LEU A 850 49.41 19.00 11.30
N GLN A 851 50.35 18.18 10.83
CA GLN A 851 51.63 18.00 11.49
C GLN A 851 52.49 19.25 11.31
N ASP A 852 53.10 19.71 12.42
CA ASP A 852 53.99 20.87 12.48
C ASP A 852 53.39 22.14 11.84
N TYR A 853 52.12 22.42 12.13
CA TYR A 853 51.43 23.61 11.63
C TYR A 853 52.19 24.90 11.97
N ASP A 854 52.53 25.67 10.95
CA ASP A 854 53.12 27.01 11.06
C ASP A 854 52.08 28.07 10.66
N PRO A 855 51.73 29.03 11.55
CA PRO A 855 50.83 30.15 11.25
C PRO A 855 51.16 30.90 9.96
N ALA A 856 52.44 30.97 9.57
CA ALA A 856 52.88 31.62 8.33
C ALA A 856 52.24 31.01 7.07
N TRP A 857 51.78 29.75 7.13
CA TRP A 857 51.11 29.09 6.01
C TRP A 857 49.71 29.66 5.77
N LEU A 858 48.95 29.91 6.84
CA LEU A 858 47.62 30.53 6.73
C LEU A 858 47.74 31.98 6.28
N ASP A 859 48.70 32.72 6.83
CA ASP A 859 49.00 34.09 6.39
C ASP A 859 49.33 34.14 4.90
N SER A 860 50.17 33.23 4.41
CA SER A 860 50.51 33.13 2.99
C SER A 860 49.29 32.81 2.11
N LEU A 861 48.39 31.92 2.55
CA LEU A 861 47.16 31.60 1.83
C LEU A 861 46.19 32.77 1.77
N CYS A 862 46.05 33.51 2.87
CA CYS A 862 45.24 34.73 2.94
C CYS A 862 45.84 35.86 2.08
N LEU A 863 47.15 36.11 2.18
CA LEU A 863 47.88 37.13 1.40
C LEU A 863 47.87 36.81 -0.11
N SER A 864 47.92 35.54 -0.49
CA SER A 864 47.78 35.11 -1.89
C SER A 864 46.38 35.35 -2.46
N GLY A 865 45.41 35.68 -1.62
CA GLY A 865 44.02 35.93 -1.99
C GLY A 865 43.22 34.68 -2.35
N LYS A 866 43.77 33.46 -2.12
CA LYS A 866 43.07 32.19 -2.38
C LYS A 866 42.03 31.87 -1.31
N THR A 867 42.31 32.22 -0.07
CA THR A 867 41.42 32.04 1.09
C THR A 867 41.02 33.40 1.63
N ALA A 868 39.76 33.52 2.05
CA ALA A 868 39.24 34.67 2.78
C ALA A 868 38.59 34.18 4.08
N TRP A 869 38.55 35.05 5.09
CA TRP A 869 37.74 34.81 6.28
C TRP A 869 36.46 35.63 6.21
N THR A 870 35.37 35.06 6.71
CA THR A 870 34.08 35.74 6.81
C THR A 870 33.30 35.26 8.04
N ARG A 871 32.18 35.92 8.31
CA ARG A 871 31.19 35.49 9.30
C ARG A 871 29.92 35.11 8.56
N LEU A 872 29.47 33.87 8.76
CA LEU A 872 28.24 33.35 8.18
C LEU A 872 27.05 33.64 9.11
N SER A 873 27.29 33.70 10.42
CA SER A 873 26.27 34.07 11.42
C SER A 873 26.35 35.55 11.83
N ALA A 874 25.20 36.26 11.84
CA ALA A 874 25.12 37.65 12.28
C ALA A 874 25.49 37.81 13.77
N GLY A 875 26.46 38.67 14.07
CA GLY A 875 26.76 39.12 15.42
C GLY A 875 27.09 40.61 15.42
N SER A 876 26.73 41.30 16.50
CA SER A 876 26.75 42.76 16.63
C SER A 876 28.02 43.43 16.11
N ALA A 877 27.81 44.49 15.35
CA ALA A 877 28.79 45.22 14.56
C ALA A 877 30.04 45.64 15.37
N GLY A 878 31.16 45.01 15.02
CA GLY A 878 32.52 45.45 15.34
C GLY A 878 33.45 44.96 14.23
N LEU A 879 34.08 45.89 13.51
CA LEU A 879 34.92 45.62 12.32
C LEU A 879 36.26 44.93 12.64
N ASN A 880 36.56 44.67 13.91
CA ASN A 880 37.80 43.99 14.32
C ASN A 880 37.47 42.65 15.02
N PRO A 881 37.93 41.50 14.49
CA PRO A 881 37.76 40.23 15.17
C PRO A 881 38.55 40.24 16.49
N VAL A 882 37.84 40.12 17.61
CA VAL A 882 38.43 39.75 18.90
C VAL A 882 38.63 38.23 18.90
N LYS A 883 39.54 37.68 19.71
CA LYS A 883 39.88 36.24 19.78
C LYS A 883 38.68 35.28 19.87
N SER A 884 37.57 35.72 20.46
CA SER A 884 36.32 34.95 20.61
C SER A 884 35.36 35.05 19.42
N SER A 885 35.70 35.85 18.39
CA SER A 885 34.81 36.09 17.25
C SER A 885 34.73 34.84 16.39
N PRO A 886 33.52 34.29 16.16
CA PRO A 886 33.36 33.17 15.26
C PRO A 886 33.64 33.65 13.83
N LEU A 887 34.55 32.96 13.14
CA LEU A 887 34.84 33.16 11.74
C LEU A 887 34.91 31.81 11.03
N SER A 888 34.63 31.83 9.73
CA SER A 888 34.83 30.72 8.80
C SER A 888 35.92 31.10 7.80
N LEU A 889 36.84 30.16 7.55
CA LEU A 889 37.86 30.28 6.51
C LEU A 889 37.32 29.60 5.24
N ILE A 890 37.16 30.38 4.17
CA ILE A 890 36.56 29.89 2.93
C ILE A 890 37.43 30.24 1.72
N GLY A 891 37.41 29.37 0.72
CA GLY A 891 38.00 29.68 -0.58
C GLY A 891 37.31 30.89 -1.19
N ARG A 892 38.09 31.86 -1.68
CA ARG A 892 37.54 33.12 -2.22
C ARG A 892 36.56 32.89 -3.38
N ARG A 893 36.77 31.84 -4.18
CA ARG A 893 35.86 31.40 -5.25
C ARG A 893 34.49 30.95 -4.75
N HIS A 894 34.39 30.46 -3.51
CA HIS A 894 33.15 30.00 -2.89
C HIS A 894 32.50 31.08 -2.01
N PHE A 895 33.10 32.26 -1.91
CA PHE A 895 32.57 33.37 -1.09
C PHE A 895 31.14 33.73 -1.46
N GLY A 896 30.82 33.79 -2.76
CA GLY A 896 29.47 34.08 -3.24
C GLY A 896 28.45 32.97 -2.98
N TYR A 897 28.89 31.71 -2.86
CA TYR A 897 28.04 30.57 -2.50
C TYR A 897 27.72 30.59 -1.00
N TRP A 898 28.74 30.70 -0.16
CA TRP A 898 28.56 30.74 1.30
C TRP A 898 27.85 32.00 1.78
N GLY A 899 28.04 33.14 1.10
CA GLY A 899 27.32 34.39 1.35
C GLY A 899 25.80 34.32 1.08
N GLN A 900 25.28 33.23 0.50
CA GLN A 900 23.84 32.99 0.36
C GLN A 900 23.19 32.45 1.63
N PHE A 901 23.98 31.82 2.50
CA PHE A 901 23.52 31.26 3.76
C PHE A 901 23.65 32.24 4.93
N GLY A 902 24.24 33.41 4.70
CA GLY A 902 24.26 34.53 5.64
C GLY A 902 22.87 35.14 5.83
N THR A 903 22.56 35.55 7.06
CA THR A 903 21.26 36.15 7.41
C THR A 903 21.02 37.46 6.62
N PRO A 904 19.80 37.74 6.13
CA PRO A 904 19.50 38.84 5.20
C PRO A 904 19.44 40.22 5.90
N GLY A 905 20.45 40.55 6.72
CA GLY A 905 20.53 41.78 7.51
C GLY A 905 21.60 42.79 7.08
N ASP A 906 22.60 42.38 6.29
CA ASP A 906 23.72 43.24 5.86
C ASP A 906 24.10 43.00 4.37
N ARG A 907 23.10 42.85 3.49
CA ARG A 907 23.31 42.93 2.03
C ARG A 907 23.04 44.34 1.52
#